data_AF-A0A937XC54-F1
#
_entry.id   AF-A0A937XC54-F1
#
_cell.length_a   1.000
_cell.length_b   1.000
_cell.length_c   1.000
_cell.angle_alpha   90.00
_cell.angle_beta   90.00
_cell.angle_gamma   90.00
#
_symmetry.space_group_name_H-M   'P 1'
#
loop_
_entity.id
_entity.type
_entity.pdbx_description
1 polymer ?
#
loop_
_entity_poly.entity_id
_entity_poly.type
_entity_poly.pdbx_seq_one_letter_code
_entity_poly.pdbx_strand_id
1 'polypeptide(L)'
;MKKTLTLALLWLMAAGASAVPPDAALDTVYQLYAAQDLDKAYATLQRLDAEAKTPADRFAVRLEIGDYLLDKKADYAGAEAVYSALAADYPKHKQLPDVLYRLALCLEMREDYLEGAKNYEIVATRYPKSTYGTDALDAIERCFRKNYQDRVAYVDSYPITRIELDDRISRNPSAYEKYEKKQLLLDTMIDNRLLYSAAVSAGVATDSTLLLALSEQRNRAVFQEWNERTVASKSEPAEKELKAAYKKEVATRYTTPEKVRLYQIQVATKEEAEKLRLDLLSDTTKKWDSLARQFSTAPDKEKGGDLGMIARGSQPKPVEQAAFSLKVGDISKPIQVKDGFVIVKVTEKKPKTVRTFADVRNQLSADMKQQNTARLYEQVIADLKVKATLKMDTTALDQGKDTLATVNGILIDTTALTARLNAIPPFYRSQFDTPEGKRRILDNLVMEKLLLKEAESQKLWLVNKVVDQVMSRRAGMLVDAYKRSMTADKVVLDSAQLMAEYKATLAEYKEPAKVHAREITAPSRTRAEELRRWAVNGKLPAMIQGRGLLFPADNPDVEASFSAASANTDSLLGEYALAGAPVALPGKPMVSVGNKSVPDISQKTKITGPYVKPAPYGFGFGDLSKQGRLYRPVPARAERLAQLDSLLGRPARPETATVAPTDSARFGTYVKADEPLPADFVAGLFKLGANETAKPLATADGKLLVKVTRKDTAQKATFQDIAKRFSSSSSRWSGGDLYWLARDDKAHDKKIVDAAFSLSKGSLSPVIKLNDSSYVFVTMEEKKAAFTRPFSEVRSKIDNKLRRAQEKQLYDQLLKDLRGRAKIDIVMKEADFVVEPIPEEAQPEEAQPKPAEPEK
;
A
#
# COMPACT_ATOMS: atom_id res chain seq x y z
N MET A 1 -25.23 56.71 -47.07
CA MET A 1 -25.94 56.83 -45.78
C MET A 1 -27.46 56.61 -45.90
N LYS A 2 -28.26 57.42 -46.61
CA LYS A 2 -29.73 57.18 -46.67
C LYS A 2 -30.15 55.84 -47.31
N LYS A 3 -29.41 55.30 -48.30
CA LYS A 3 -29.65 53.96 -48.89
C LYS A 3 -29.17 52.79 -48.01
N THR A 4 -28.27 53.00 -47.06
CA THR A 4 -27.79 51.93 -46.15
C THR A 4 -28.70 51.76 -44.93
N LEU A 5 -29.30 52.84 -44.41
CA LEU A 5 -30.31 52.72 -43.34
C LEU A 5 -31.62 52.05 -43.82
N THR A 6 -32.02 52.26 -45.08
CA THR A 6 -33.25 51.66 -45.61
C THR A 6 -33.13 50.15 -45.80
N LEU A 7 -31.98 49.63 -46.24
CA LEU A 7 -31.75 48.17 -46.25
C LEU A 7 -31.69 47.57 -44.83
N ALA A 8 -31.09 48.27 -43.86
CA ALA A 8 -31.05 47.80 -42.48
C ALA A 8 -32.47 47.70 -41.85
N LEU A 9 -33.34 48.70 -42.08
CA LEU A 9 -34.73 48.63 -41.62
C LEU A 9 -35.55 47.57 -42.37
N LEU A 10 -35.33 47.37 -43.67
CA LEU A 10 -36.01 46.29 -44.43
C LEU A 10 -35.57 44.90 -43.97
N TRP A 11 -34.32 44.71 -43.54
CA TRP A 11 -33.86 43.44 -42.98
C TRP A 11 -34.45 43.17 -41.57
N LEU A 12 -34.61 44.23 -40.75
CA LEU A 12 -35.29 44.14 -39.45
C LEU A 12 -36.81 43.95 -39.57
N MET A 13 -37.46 44.50 -40.60
CA MET A 13 -38.89 44.30 -40.86
C MET A 13 -39.21 42.97 -41.55
N ALA A 14 -38.22 42.33 -42.21
CA ALA A 14 -38.34 40.99 -42.76
C ALA A 14 -38.08 39.87 -41.73
N ALA A 15 -37.85 40.21 -40.45
CA ALA A 15 -37.67 39.28 -39.34
C ALA A 15 -38.99 38.62 -38.88
N GLY A 16 -39.78 38.11 -39.82
CA GLY A 16 -40.83 37.14 -39.54
C GLY A 16 -40.20 35.80 -39.17
N ALA A 17 -39.89 35.62 -37.89
CA ALA A 17 -39.41 34.38 -37.27
C ALA A 17 -38.41 33.56 -38.14
N SER A 18 -37.17 34.04 -38.25
CA SER A 18 -36.12 33.25 -38.91
C SER A 18 -35.89 31.95 -38.14
N ALA A 19 -36.21 30.82 -38.78
CA ALA A 19 -36.01 29.50 -38.20
C ALA A 19 -34.53 29.32 -37.82
N VAL A 20 -34.27 29.04 -36.56
CA VAL A 20 -32.93 28.69 -36.06
C VAL A 20 -32.50 27.40 -36.78
N PRO A 21 -31.30 27.32 -37.38
CA PRO A 21 -30.86 26.11 -38.06
C PRO A 21 -30.80 24.93 -37.08
N PRO A 22 -31.12 23.69 -37.50
CA PRO A 22 -31.25 22.55 -36.60
C PRO A 22 -30.05 22.35 -35.67
N ASP A 23 -28.83 22.52 -36.19
CA ASP A 23 -27.59 22.34 -35.42
C ASP A 23 -27.51 23.26 -34.19
N ALA A 24 -27.94 24.52 -34.32
CA ALA A 24 -27.94 25.48 -33.20
C ALA A 24 -29.09 25.21 -32.21
N ALA A 25 -30.20 24.66 -32.67
CA ALA A 25 -31.30 24.24 -31.81
C ALA A 25 -30.94 22.96 -31.04
N LEU A 26 -30.27 21.99 -31.67
CA LEU A 26 -29.78 20.77 -31.03
C LEU A 26 -28.61 21.04 -30.07
N ASP A 27 -27.78 22.05 -30.31
CA ASP A 27 -26.79 22.49 -29.32
C ASP A 27 -27.43 22.87 -27.98
N THR A 28 -28.63 23.47 -28.01
CA THR A 28 -29.42 23.77 -26.80
C THR A 28 -29.92 22.49 -26.12
N VAL A 29 -30.30 21.46 -26.88
CA VAL A 29 -30.69 20.14 -26.34
C VAL A 29 -29.49 19.47 -25.65
N TYR A 30 -28.29 19.52 -26.23
CA TYR A 30 -27.07 18.99 -25.61
C TYR A 30 -26.65 19.74 -24.35
N GLN A 31 -26.90 21.06 -24.28
CA GLN A 31 -26.74 21.83 -23.04
C GLN A 31 -27.69 21.30 -21.95
N LEU A 32 -28.96 21.05 -22.27
CA LEU A 32 -29.94 20.51 -21.32
C LEU A 32 -29.60 19.06 -20.87
N TYR A 33 -29.06 18.22 -21.75
CA TYR A 33 -28.51 16.90 -21.35
C TYR A 33 -27.34 17.02 -20.38
N ALA A 34 -26.39 17.92 -20.65
CA ALA A 34 -25.29 18.19 -19.74
C ALA A 34 -25.80 18.75 -18.40
N ALA A 35 -26.89 19.53 -18.40
CA ALA A 35 -27.58 20.01 -17.20
C ALA A 35 -28.27 18.90 -16.39
N GLN A 36 -28.61 17.76 -17.01
CA GLN A 36 -29.61 16.78 -16.52
C GLN A 36 -31.05 17.32 -16.48
N ASP A 37 -31.36 18.37 -17.26
CA ASP A 37 -32.71 18.94 -17.41
C ASP A 37 -33.45 18.22 -18.55
N LEU A 38 -33.71 16.93 -18.33
CA LEU A 38 -34.18 15.99 -19.35
C LEU A 38 -35.60 16.29 -19.84
N ASP A 39 -36.46 16.85 -19.00
CA ASP A 39 -37.83 17.20 -19.35
C ASP A 39 -37.88 18.39 -20.31
N LYS A 40 -37.10 19.46 -20.04
CA LYS A 40 -36.99 20.59 -20.98
C LYS A 40 -36.28 20.19 -22.26
N ALA A 41 -35.31 19.27 -22.21
CA ALA A 41 -34.67 18.74 -23.40
C ALA A 41 -35.69 18.06 -24.32
N TYR A 42 -36.56 17.21 -23.76
CA TYR A 42 -37.61 16.53 -24.53
C TYR A 42 -38.69 17.50 -25.05
N ALA A 43 -39.18 18.41 -24.22
CA ALA A 43 -40.12 19.45 -24.65
C ALA A 43 -39.55 20.31 -25.79
N THR A 44 -38.24 20.59 -25.76
CA THR A 44 -37.52 21.28 -26.84
C THR A 44 -37.50 20.45 -28.12
N LEU A 45 -37.17 19.16 -28.04
CA LEU A 45 -37.19 18.25 -29.19
C LEU A 45 -38.59 18.11 -29.82
N GLN A 46 -39.64 17.98 -29.00
CA GLN A 46 -41.03 17.91 -29.48
C GLN A 46 -41.44 19.17 -30.24
N ARG A 47 -41.07 20.35 -29.72
CA ARG A 47 -41.30 21.63 -30.39
C ARG A 47 -40.54 21.70 -31.73
N LEU A 48 -39.31 21.20 -31.78
CA LEU A 48 -38.49 21.18 -33.00
C LEU A 48 -39.03 20.22 -34.08
N ASP A 49 -39.61 19.06 -33.73
CA ASP A 49 -40.23 18.15 -34.73
C ASP A 49 -41.50 18.80 -35.34
N ALA A 50 -42.29 19.50 -34.51
CA ALA A 50 -43.44 20.26 -34.97
C ALA A 50 -43.06 21.46 -35.86
N GLU A 51 -41.93 22.11 -35.59
CA GLU A 51 -41.40 23.23 -36.38
C GLU A 51 -40.60 22.78 -37.62
N ALA A 52 -40.26 21.49 -37.75
CA ALA A 52 -39.38 20.97 -38.81
C ALA A 52 -40.03 21.05 -40.21
N LYS A 53 -39.52 21.97 -41.04
CA LYS A 53 -40.05 22.29 -42.38
C LYS A 53 -39.48 21.41 -43.50
N THR A 54 -38.20 21.02 -43.43
CA THR A 54 -37.60 20.16 -44.45
C THR A 54 -37.53 18.69 -44.00
N PRO A 55 -37.48 17.72 -44.93
CA PRO A 55 -37.25 16.32 -44.60
C PRO A 55 -35.93 16.07 -43.85
N ALA A 56 -34.91 16.90 -44.06
CA ALA A 56 -33.62 16.80 -43.39
C ALA A 56 -33.68 17.28 -41.93
N ASP A 57 -34.34 18.42 -41.66
CA ASP A 57 -34.56 18.90 -40.29
C ASP A 57 -35.35 17.86 -39.49
N ARG A 58 -36.40 17.31 -40.11
CA ARG A 58 -37.27 16.29 -39.51
C ARG A 58 -36.52 14.99 -39.21
N PHE A 59 -35.65 14.55 -40.12
CA PHE A 59 -34.77 13.40 -39.87
C PHE A 59 -33.87 13.66 -38.67
N ALA A 60 -33.20 14.82 -38.63
CA ALA A 60 -32.28 15.17 -37.56
C ALA A 60 -32.98 15.22 -36.18
N VAL A 61 -34.10 15.94 -36.07
CA VAL A 61 -34.81 16.05 -34.78
C VAL A 61 -35.41 14.72 -34.33
N ARG A 62 -35.94 13.90 -35.24
CA ARG A 62 -36.47 12.56 -34.89
C ARG A 62 -35.38 11.59 -34.47
N LEU A 63 -34.20 11.66 -35.08
CA LEU A 63 -33.03 10.88 -34.65
C LEU A 63 -32.70 11.21 -33.19
N GLU A 64 -32.71 12.51 -32.84
CA GLU A 64 -32.48 12.98 -31.46
C GLU A 64 -33.59 12.60 -30.48
N ILE A 65 -34.86 12.54 -30.93
CA ILE A 65 -35.97 11.99 -30.13
C ILE A 65 -35.72 10.50 -29.83
N GLY A 66 -35.29 9.72 -30.82
CA GLY A 66 -34.89 8.32 -30.60
C GLY A 66 -33.73 8.20 -29.60
N ASP A 67 -32.68 9.01 -29.77
CA ASP A 67 -31.51 9.05 -28.89
C ASP A 67 -31.89 9.40 -27.44
N TYR A 68 -32.83 10.33 -27.25
CA TYR A 68 -33.39 10.67 -25.94
C TYR A 68 -34.10 9.47 -25.29
N LEU A 69 -34.98 8.81 -26.03
CA LEU A 69 -35.76 7.67 -25.52
C LEU A 69 -34.83 6.51 -25.13
N LEU A 70 -33.82 6.23 -25.96
CA LEU A 70 -32.82 5.18 -25.75
C LEU A 70 -31.88 5.46 -24.56
N ASP A 71 -31.16 6.58 -24.56
CA ASP A 71 -30.07 6.86 -23.60
C ASP A 71 -30.53 7.58 -22.32
N LYS A 72 -31.56 8.43 -22.39
CA LYS A 72 -31.98 9.27 -21.25
C LYS A 72 -33.16 8.69 -20.47
N LYS A 73 -34.11 8.08 -21.18
CA LYS A 73 -35.39 7.61 -20.61
C LYS A 73 -35.45 6.09 -20.38
N ALA A 74 -34.52 5.32 -20.98
CA ALA A 74 -34.58 3.85 -21.03
C ALA A 74 -35.88 3.29 -21.66
N ASP A 75 -36.50 4.07 -22.56
CA ASP A 75 -37.74 3.75 -23.28
C ASP A 75 -37.40 3.10 -24.62
N TYR A 76 -36.87 1.88 -24.56
CA TYR A 76 -36.40 1.15 -25.74
C TYR A 76 -37.51 0.83 -26.75
N ALA A 77 -38.75 0.71 -26.28
CA ALA A 77 -39.92 0.50 -27.14
C ALA A 77 -40.24 1.75 -27.97
N GLY A 78 -40.26 2.93 -27.34
CA GLY A 78 -40.42 4.19 -28.05
C GLY A 78 -39.27 4.48 -29.01
N ALA A 79 -38.03 4.19 -28.59
CA ALA A 79 -36.84 4.36 -29.43
C ALA A 79 -36.85 3.42 -30.66
N GLU A 80 -37.16 2.13 -30.47
CA GLU A 80 -37.31 1.15 -31.57
C GLU A 80 -38.32 1.63 -32.62
N ALA A 81 -39.49 2.13 -32.19
CA ALA A 81 -40.51 2.65 -33.09
C ALA A 81 -40.01 3.86 -33.90
N VAL A 82 -39.28 4.79 -33.27
CA VAL A 82 -38.70 5.97 -33.93
C VAL A 82 -37.63 5.57 -34.94
N TYR A 83 -36.69 4.70 -34.58
CA TYR A 83 -35.63 4.28 -35.51
C TYR A 83 -36.14 3.40 -36.65
N SER A 84 -37.13 2.54 -36.40
CA SER A 84 -37.79 1.74 -37.44
C SER A 84 -38.50 2.63 -38.46
N ALA A 85 -39.22 3.65 -37.99
CA ALA A 85 -39.84 4.65 -38.87
C ALA A 85 -38.79 5.42 -39.68
N LEU A 86 -37.69 5.87 -39.05
CA LEU A 86 -36.60 6.56 -39.75
C LEU A 86 -35.92 5.69 -40.82
N ALA A 87 -35.71 4.40 -40.56
CA ALA A 87 -35.15 3.47 -41.52
C ALA A 87 -36.09 3.23 -42.73
N ALA A 88 -37.40 3.17 -42.48
CA ALA A 88 -38.43 2.98 -43.51
C ALA A 88 -38.70 4.24 -44.34
N ASP A 89 -38.78 5.41 -43.70
CA ASP A 89 -39.06 6.70 -44.35
C ASP A 89 -37.83 7.21 -45.15
N TYR A 90 -36.61 6.88 -44.72
CA TYR A 90 -35.36 7.43 -45.26
C TYR A 90 -34.33 6.35 -45.73
N PRO A 91 -34.71 5.35 -46.55
CA PRO A 91 -33.88 4.18 -46.87
C PRO A 91 -32.67 4.47 -47.77
N LYS A 92 -32.46 5.72 -48.18
CA LYS A 92 -31.29 6.19 -48.95
C LYS A 92 -30.51 7.30 -48.24
N HIS A 93 -30.83 7.61 -46.98
CA HIS A 93 -30.16 8.69 -46.27
C HIS A 93 -28.74 8.29 -45.83
N LYS A 94 -27.81 9.26 -45.85
CA LYS A 94 -26.39 9.04 -45.52
C LYS A 94 -26.14 8.47 -44.12
N GLN A 95 -27.06 8.71 -43.18
CA GLN A 95 -27.02 8.22 -41.80
C GLN A 95 -27.92 6.99 -41.56
N LEU A 96 -28.39 6.29 -42.60
CA LEU A 96 -29.08 5.02 -42.42
C LEU A 96 -28.27 4.00 -41.58
N PRO A 97 -26.94 3.84 -41.74
CA PRO A 97 -26.17 2.91 -40.90
C PRO A 97 -26.21 3.28 -39.41
N ASP A 98 -26.15 4.58 -39.13
CA ASP A 98 -26.24 5.15 -37.78
C ASP A 98 -27.62 4.89 -37.13
N VAL A 99 -28.70 4.88 -37.93
CA VAL A 99 -30.07 4.52 -37.50
C VAL A 99 -30.19 3.03 -37.25
N LEU A 100 -29.69 2.18 -38.17
CA LEU A 100 -29.77 0.72 -38.04
C LEU A 100 -28.96 0.21 -36.83
N TYR A 101 -27.81 0.82 -36.54
CA TYR A 101 -27.02 0.52 -35.33
C TYR A 101 -27.79 0.85 -34.04
N ARG A 102 -28.52 1.98 -34.01
CA ARG A 102 -29.37 2.36 -32.86
C ARG A 102 -30.60 1.47 -32.73
N LEU A 103 -31.22 1.07 -33.83
CA LEU A 103 -32.32 0.11 -33.85
C LEU A 103 -31.86 -1.26 -33.30
N ALA A 104 -30.71 -1.75 -33.76
CA ALA A 104 -30.08 -2.96 -33.24
C ALA A 104 -29.83 -2.88 -31.72
N LEU A 105 -29.37 -1.72 -31.24
CA LEU A 105 -29.14 -1.44 -29.83
C LEU A 105 -30.44 -1.44 -29.01
N CYS A 106 -31.55 -0.89 -29.54
CA CYS A 106 -32.86 -0.99 -28.90
C CYS A 106 -33.34 -2.43 -28.76
N LEU A 107 -33.13 -3.25 -29.80
CA LEU A 107 -33.49 -4.67 -29.83
C LEU A 107 -32.63 -5.47 -28.84
N GLU A 108 -31.32 -5.25 -28.79
CA GLU A 108 -30.41 -5.85 -27.78
C GLU A 108 -30.87 -5.49 -26.34
N MET A 109 -31.25 -4.23 -26.10
CA MET A 109 -31.72 -3.76 -24.79
C MET A 109 -33.13 -4.28 -24.40
N ARG A 110 -33.90 -4.78 -25.37
CA ARG A 110 -35.17 -5.49 -25.23
C ARG A 110 -35.01 -7.01 -25.21
N GLU A 111 -33.78 -7.51 -25.27
CA GLU A 111 -33.43 -8.94 -25.32
C GLU A 111 -33.82 -9.66 -26.62
N ASP A 112 -34.16 -8.93 -27.68
CA ASP A 112 -34.27 -9.48 -29.05
C ASP A 112 -32.90 -9.48 -29.73
N TYR A 113 -32.02 -10.34 -29.21
CA TYR A 113 -30.65 -10.48 -29.70
C TYR A 113 -30.57 -10.97 -31.15
N LEU A 114 -31.60 -11.68 -31.65
CA LEU A 114 -31.60 -12.19 -33.02
C LEU A 114 -31.86 -11.06 -34.02
N GLU A 115 -32.88 -10.24 -33.80
CA GLU A 115 -33.17 -9.12 -34.69
C GLU A 115 -32.13 -7.99 -34.53
N GLY A 116 -31.62 -7.79 -33.30
CA GLY A 116 -30.45 -6.94 -33.04
C GLY A 116 -29.23 -7.35 -33.86
N ALA A 117 -28.84 -8.64 -33.82
CA ALA A 117 -27.71 -9.16 -34.58
C ALA A 117 -27.85 -8.95 -36.10
N LYS A 118 -29.03 -9.17 -36.68
CA LYS A 118 -29.28 -8.92 -38.12
C LYS A 118 -29.05 -7.45 -38.50
N ASN A 119 -29.52 -6.52 -37.67
CA ASN A 119 -29.35 -5.10 -37.92
C ASN A 119 -27.88 -4.67 -37.78
N TYR A 120 -27.14 -5.20 -36.79
CA TYR A 120 -25.69 -5.03 -36.71
C TYR A 120 -24.95 -5.64 -37.91
N GLU A 121 -25.32 -6.84 -38.37
CA GLU A 121 -24.76 -7.49 -39.56
C GLU A 121 -24.94 -6.63 -40.82
N ILE A 122 -26.11 -6.01 -41.01
CA ILE A 122 -26.35 -5.09 -42.12
C ILE A 122 -25.39 -3.90 -42.06
N VAL A 123 -25.15 -3.32 -40.88
CA VAL A 123 -24.20 -2.20 -40.69
C VAL A 123 -22.76 -2.65 -40.98
N ALA A 124 -22.31 -3.75 -40.37
CA ALA A 124 -20.95 -4.26 -40.52
C ALA A 124 -20.63 -4.70 -41.97
N THR A 125 -21.56 -5.39 -42.64
CA THR A 125 -21.32 -5.98 -43.98
C THR A 125 -21.56 -4.99 -45.13
N ARG A 126 -22.65 -4.20 -45.08
CA ARG A 126 -23.01 -3.27 -46.17
C ARG A 126 -22.40 -1.89 -45.99
N TYR A 127 -22.07 -1.51 -44.75
CA TYR A 127 -21.56 -0.18 -44.41
C TYR A 127 -20.30 -0.23 -43.52
N PRO A 128 -19.26 -1.05 -43.83
CA PRO A 128 -18.08 -1.22 -42.98
C PRO A 128 -17.25 0.07 -42.76
N LYS A 129 -17.43 1.08 -43.62
CA LYS A 129 -16.79 2.40 -43.52
C LYS A 129 -17.65 3.47 -42.82
N SER A 130 -18.82 3.10 -42.30
CA SER A 130 -19.68 4.00 -41.52
C SER A 130 -19.11 4.24 -40.12
N THR A 131 -19.65 5.23 -39.42
CA THR A 131 -19.27 5.62 -38.04
C THR A 131 -19.21 4.42 -37.08
N TYR A 132 -20.12 3.46 -37.25
CA TYR A 132 -20.30 2.30 -36.37
C TYR A 132 -20.01 0.96 -37.09
N GLY A 133 -19.27 0.97 -38.20
CA GLY A 133 -18.99 -0.26 -38.98
C GLY A 133 -18.22 -1.32 -38.17
N THR A 134 -17.16 -0.91 -37.47
CA THR A 134 -16.40 -1.77 -36.55
C THR A 134 -17.18 -2.07 -35.28
N ASP A 135 -17.79 -1.05 -34.68
CA ASP A 135 -18.61 -1.16 -33.46
C ASP A 135 -19.75 -2.19 -33.63
N ALA A 136 -20.37 -2.25 -34.80
CA ALA A 136 -21.38 -3.24 -35.14
C ALA A 136 -20.82 -4.67 -35.24
N LEU A 137 -19.58 -4.85 -35.71
CA LEU A 137 -18.95 -6.18 -35.79
C LEU A 137 -18.73 -6.75 -34.38
N ASP A 138 -18.22 -5.95 -33.46
CA ASP A 138 -18.06 -6.32 -32.05
C ASP A 138 -19.44 -6.59 -31.38
N ALA A 139 -20.47 -5.81 -31.73
CA ALA A 139 -21.82 -5.97 -31.20
C ALA A 139 -22.52 -7.28 -31.64
N ILE A 140 -22.20 -7.80 -32.83
CA ILE A 140 -22.67 -9.13 -33.28
C ILE A 140 -22.18 -10.21 -32.31
N GLU A 141 -20.95 -10.14 -31.81
CA GLU A 141 -20.41 -11.14 -30.89
C GLU A 141 -21.21 -11.19 -29.57
N ARG A 142 -21.60 -10.03 -29.01
CA ARG A 142 -22.45 -9.99 -27.82
C ARG A 142 -23.81 -10.63 -28.04
N CYS A 143 -24.49 -10.23 -29.13
CA CYS A 143 -25.79 -10.77 -29.49
C CYS A 143 -25.71 -12.29 -29.76
N PHE A 144 -24.63 -12.73 -30.41
CA PHE A 144 -24.34 -14.14 -30.64
C PHE A 144 -24.13 -14.91 -29.33
N ARG A 145 -23.32 -14.40 -28.38
CA ARG A 145 -23.14 -15.04 -27.06
C ARG A 145 -24.47 -15.25 -26.34
N LYS A 146 -25.38 -14.28 -26.41
CA LYS A 146 -26.74 -14.38 -25.85
C LYS A 146 -27.66 -15.33 -26.62
N ASN A 147 -27.53 -15.38 -27.94
CA ASN A 147 -28.31 -16.28 -28.79
C ASN A 147 -27.63 -17.64 -29.07
N TYR A 148 -26.51 -17.94 -28.40
CA TYR A 148 -25.69 -19.12 -28.69
C TYR A 148 -26.46 -20.41 -28.39
N GLN A 149 -26.58 -21.29 -29.38
CA GLN A 149 -27.56 -22.39 -29.35
C GLN A 149 -27.38 -23.39 -28.20
N ASP A 150 -26.16 -23.59 -27.70
CA ASP A 150 -25.90 -24.46 -26.55
C ASP A 150 -26.36 -23.80 -25.23
N ARG A 151 -27.39 -24.37 -24.61
CA ARG A 151 -28.05 -23.84 -23.41
C ARG A 151 -27.91 -24.81 -22.24
N VAL A 152 -27.55 -24.28 -21.07
CA VAL A 152 -27.41 -25.05 -19.83
C VAL A 152 -28.67 -25.02 -18.97
N ALA A 153 -29.49 -23.97 -19.10
CA ALA A 153 -30.79 -23.86 -18.47
C ALA A 153 -31.70 -22.89 -19.23
N TYR A 154 -33.00 -22.93 -18.93
CA TYR A 154 -34.00 -21.94 -19.33
C TYR A 154 -34.70 -21.38 -18.09
N VAL A 155 -35.02 -20.09 -18.14
CA VAL A 155 -35.86 -19.39 -17.15
C VAL A 155 -37.00 -18.72 -17.92
N ASP A 156 -38.20 -19.27 -17.77
CA ASP A 156 -39.38 -19.05 -18.60
C ASP A 156 -39.08 -19.34 -20.08
N SER A 157 -38.81 -18.29 -20.87
CA SER A 157 -38.37 -18.41 -22.28
C SER A 157 -36.95 -17.89 -22.50
N TYR A 158 -36.26 -17.39 -21.46
CA TYR A 158 -34.91 -16.86 -21.57
C TYR A 158 -33.86 -17.97 -21.39
N PRO A 159 -32.99 -18.22 -22.38
CA PRO A 159 -31.93 -19.21 -22.27
C PRO A 159 -30.77 -18.68 -21.42
N ILE A 160 -30.17 -19.55 -20.60
CA ILE A 160 -28.83 -19.36 -20.04
C ILE A 160 -27.88 -20.23 -20.88
N THR A 161 -26.89 -19.58 -21.50
CA THR A 161 -26.01 -20.25 -22.46
C THR A 161 -24.82 -20.95 -21.80
N ARG A 162 -24.28 -21.97 -22.47
CA ARG A 162 -23.02 -22.62 -22.02
C ARG A 162 -21.87 -21.63 -22.00
N ILE A 163 -21.75 -20.78 -23.02
CA ILE A 163 -20.70 -19.76 -23.12
C ILE A 163 -20.75 -18.73 -21.98
N GLU A 164 -21.94 -18.30 -21.52
CA GLU A 164 -22.05 -17.41 -20.35
C GLU A 164 -21.64 -18.06 -19.03
N LEU A 165 -21.84 -19.38 -18.88
CA LEU A 165 -21.42 -20.13 -17.70
C LEU A 165 -19.90 -20.33 -17.71
N ASP A 166 -19.34 -20.75 -18.85
CA ASP A 166 -17.90 -20.97 -19.00
C ASP A 166 -17.11 -19.65 -18.94
N ASP A 167 -17.66 -18.52 -19.44
CA ASP A 167 -17.13 -17.16 -19.26
C ASP A 167 -17.06 -16.72 -17.79
N ARG A 168 -17.89 -17.28 -16.90
CA ARG A 168 -17.83 -17.02 -15.45
C ARG A 168 -16.87 -17.96 -14.74
N ILE A 169 -16.78 -19.22 -15.18
CA ILE A 169 -15.83 -20.21 -14.67
C ILE A 169 -14.40 -19.78 -14.98
N SER A 170 -14.12 -19.35 -16.23
CA SER A 170 -12.78 -18.95 -16.69
C SER A 170 -12.18 -17.77 -15.93
N ARG A 171 -13.01 -16.90 -15.35
CA ARG A 171 -12.57 -15.76 -14.51
C ARG A 171 -12.02 -16.19 -13.15
N ASN A 172 -12.38 -17.37 -12.65
CA ASN A 172 -11.82 -17.94 -11.43
C ASN A 172 -11.90 -19.49 -11.46
N PRO A 173 -11.06 -20.17 -12.27
CA PRO A 173 -11.20 -21.61 -12.50
C PRO A 173 -11.12 -22.42 -11.19
N SER A 174 -10.20 -22.03 -10.30
CA SER A 174 -9.99 -22.70 -9.00
C SER A 174 -11.20 -22.72 -8.07
N ALA A 175 -12.14 -21.77 -8.21
CA ALA A 175 -13.36 -21.75 -7.40
C ALA A 175 -14.42 -22.77 -7.87
N TYR A 176 -14.27 -23.27 -9.10
CA TYR A 176 -15.29 -24.04 -9.82
C TYR A 176 -14.76 -25.39 -10.36
N GLU A 177 -13.62 -25.89 -9.87
CA GLU A 177 -13.07 -27.20 -10.26
C GLU A 177 -14.10 -28.33 -10.07
N LYS A 178 -14.82 -28.32 -8.93
CA LYS A 178 -15.83 -29.32 -8.57
C LYS A 178 -17.19 -29.04 -9.19
N TYR A 179 -17.88 -30.09 -9.63
CA TYR A 179 -19.20 -29.99 -10.27
C TYR A 179 -20.23 -29.23 -9.44
N GLU A 180 -20.32 -29.48 -8.12
CA GLU A 180 -21.31 -28.86 -7.24
C GLU A 180 -21.10 -27.34 -7.12
N LYS A 181 -19.86 -26.85 -7.36
CA LYS A 181 -19.56 -25.41 -7.43
C LYS A 181 -20.02 -24.80 -8.75
N LYS A 182 -19.94 -25.54 -9.85
CA LYS A 182 -20.48 -25.15 -11.16
C LYS A 182 -22.02 -25.14 -11.14
N GLN A 183 -22.63 -26.14 -10.52
CA GLN A 183 -24.08 -26.19 -10.30
C GLN A 183 -24.56 -25.01 -9.45
N LEU A 184 -23.89 -24.70 -8.32
CA LEU A 184 -24.21 -23.53 -7.49
C LEU A 184 -24.05 -22.20 -8.26
N LEU A 185 -23.09 -22.11 -9.18
CA LEU A 185 -22.94 -20.96 -10.07
C LEU A 185 -24.11 -20.85 -11.06
N LEU A 186 -24.57 -21.95 -11.64
CA LEU A 186 -25.74 -22.00 -12.52
C LEU A 186 -27.03 -21.64 -11.76
N ASP A 187 -27.24 -22.17 -10.55
CA ASP A 187 -28.33 -21.77 -9.65
C ASP A 187 -28.29 -20.24 -9.38
N THR A 188 -27.10 -19.70 -9.14
CA THR A 188 -26.90 -18.25 -8.95
C THR A 188 -27.21 -17.46 -10.23
N MET A 189 -26.95 -18.01 -11.42
CA MET A 189 -27.31 -17.38 -12.70
C MET A 189 -28.83 -17.38 -12.92
N ILE A 190 -29.51 -18.48 -12.58
CA ILE A 190 -30.97 -18.61 -12.59
C ILE A 190 -31.59 -17.58 -11.63
N ASP A 191 -31.12 -17.51 -10.38
CA ASP A 191 -31.62 -16.54 -9.39
C ASP A 191 -31.45 -15.09 -9.85
N ASN A 192 -30.30 -14.74 -10.43
CA ASN A 192 -30.07 -13.42 -10.99
C ASN A 192 -30.99 -13.13 -12.18
N ARG A 193 -31.30 -14.12 -13.03
CA ARG A 193 -32.25 -13.94 -14.15
C ARG A 193 -33.67 -13.70 -13.64
N LEU A 194 -34.11 -14.46 -12.64
CA LEU A 194 -35.41 -14.28 -11.98
C LEU A 194 -35.54 -12.88 -11.36
N LEU A 195 -34.53 -12.45 -10.60
CA LEU A 195 -34.47 -11.11 -10.00
C LEU A 195 -34.47 -10.00 -11.07
N TYR A 196 -33.74 -10.18 -12.18
CA TYR A 196 -33.72 -9.23 -13.29
C TYR A 196 -35.08 -9.11 -13.96
N SER A 197 -35.71 -10.24 -14.29
CA SER A 197 -37.05 -10.26 -14.90
C SER A 197 -38.07 -9.57 -13.99
N ALA A 198 -38.03 -9.88 -12.68
CA ALA A 198 -38.89 -9.24 -11.69
C ALA A 198 -38.63 -7.73 -11.53
N ALA A 199 -37.37 -7.29 -11.60
CA ALA A 199 -37.00 -5.87 -11.58
C ALA A 199 -37.57 -5.11 -12.79
N VAL A 200 -37.49 -5.69 -13.99
CA VAL A 200 -38.06 -5.13 -15.22
C VAL A 200 -39.58 -5.06 -15.12
N SER A 201 -40.25 -6.16 -14.75
CA SER A 201 -41.71 -6.20 -14.59
C SER A 201 -42.23 -5.26 -13.49
N ALA A 202 -41.42 -4.97 -12.46
CA ALA A 202 -41.76 -4.04 -11.39
C ALA A 202 -41.49 -2.56 -11.75
N GLY A 203 -41.08 -2.24 -12.98
CA GLY A 203 -40.84 -0.87 -13.43
C GLY A 203 -39.56 -0.21 -12.88
N VAL A 204 -38.67 -0.99 -12.25
CA VAL A 204 -37.43 -0.48 -11.63
C VAL A 204 -36.51 0.16 -12.67
N ALA A 205 -36.58 -0.27 -13.94
CA ALA A 205 -35.83 0.31 -15.05
C ALA A 205 -36.15 1.78 -15.36
N THR A 206 -37.30 2.28 -14.93
CA THR A 206 -37.74 3.68 -15.10
C THR A 206 -37.72 4.48 -13.79
N ASP A 207 -37.22 3.90 -12.69
CA ASP A 207 -37.06 4.63 -11.42
C ASP A 207 -36.02 5.75 -11.56
N SER A 208 -36.37 6.96 -11.12
CA SER A 208 -35.51 8.14 -11.27
C SER A 208 -34.18 8.03 -10.51
N THR A 209 -34.14 7.30 -9.39
CA THR A 209 -32.90 7.06 -8.62
C THR A 209 -31.97 6.13 -9.39
N LEU A 210 -32.52 5.06 -9.98
CA LEU A 210 -31.75 4.16 -10.86
C LEU A 210 -31.28 4.89 -12.11
N LEU A 211 -32.15 5.64 -12.80
CA LEU A 211 -31.80 6.37 -14.01
C LEU A 211 -30.67 7.39 -13.76
N LEU A 212 -30.69 8.10 -12.63
CA LEU A 212 -29.59 8.99 -12.23
C LEU A 212 -28.29 8.20 -11.95
N ALA A 213 -28.38 7.07 -11.25
CA ALA A 213 -27.21 6.23 -11.00
C ALA A 213 -26.62 5.63 -12.29
N LEU A 214 -27.47 5.29 -13.27
CA LEU A 214 -27.08 4.84 -14.60
C LEU A 214 -26.45 5.97 -15.41
N SER A 215 -27.03 7.18 -15.39
CA SER A 215 -26.49 8.35 -16.09
C SER A 215 -25.09 8.71 -15.57
N GLU A 216 -24.83 8.54 -14.26
CA GLU A 216 -23.47 8.66 -13.72
C GLU A 216 -22.49 7.59 -14.25
N GLN A 217 -22.89 6.31 -14.31
CA GLN A 217 -22.02 5.26 -14.87
C GLN A 217 -21.71 5.53 -16.34
N ARG A 218 -22.73 5.92 -17.09
CA ARG A 218 -22.66 6.29 -18.50
C ARG A 218 -21.75 7.51 -18.70
N ASN A 219 -21.89 8.56 -17.89
CA ASN A 219 -21.01 9.74 -17.97
C ASN A 219 -19.56 9.39 -17.63
N ARG A 220 -19.30 8.50 -16.66
CA ARG A 220 -17.94 8.00 -16.37
C ARG A 220 -17.33 7.26 -17.58
N ALA A 221 -18.07 6.37 -18.21
CA ALA A 221 -17.62 5.63 -19.39
C ALA A 221 -17.39 6.56 -20.61
N VAL A 222 -18.32 7.50 -20.84
CA VAL A 222 -18.23 8.54 -21.87
C VAL A 222 -16.99 9.43 -21.66
N PHE A 223 -16.69 9.88 -20.43
CA PHE A 223 -15.49 10.66 -20.15
C PHE A 223 -14.19 9.87 -20.31
N GLN A 224 -14.19 8.57 -19.97
CA GLN A 224 -13.04 7.70 -20.23
C GLN A 224 -12.76 7.61 -21.73
N GLU A 225 -13.80 7.40 -22.55
CA GLU A 225 -13.67 7.30 -24.00
C GLU A 225 -13.31 8.65 -24.66
N TRP A 226 -13.91 9.75 -24.18
CA TRP A 226 -13.53 11.11 -24.59
C TRP A 226 -12.05 11.38 -24.31
N ASN A 227 -11.56 11.05 -23.11
CA ASN A 227 -10.17 11.23 -22.72
C ASN A 227 -9.24 10.34 -23.57
N GLU A 228 -9.64 9.11 -23.87
CA GLU A 228 -8.88 8.21 -24.74
C GLU A 228 -8.70 8.80 -26.15
N ARG A 229 -9.81 9.20 -26.80
CA ARG A 229 -9.82 9.77 -28.16
C ARG A 229 -9.18 11.14 -28.28
N THR A 230 -9.31 11.96 -27.23
CA THR A 230 -8.93 13.38 -27.30
C THR A 230 -7.53 13.64 -26.73
N VAL A 231 -7.12 12.87 -25.70
CA VAL A 231 -5.90 13.12 -24.92
C VAL A 231 -4.94 11.93 -24.93
N ALA A 232 -5.36 10.75 -24.49
CA ALA A 232 -4.44 9.63 -24.21
C ALA A 232 -3.84 9.00 -25.47
N SER A 233 -4.64 8.79 -26.52
CA SER A 233 -4.16 8.31 -27.83
C SER A 233 -3.21 9.31 -28.53
N LYS A 234 -3.28 10.60 -28.15
CA LYS A 234 -2.43 11.67 -28.71
C LYS A 234 -1.25 12.05 -27.81
N SER A 235 -1.13 11.44 -26.63
CA SER A 235 -0.05 11.76 -25.67
C SER A 235 1.18 10.87 -25.79
N GLU A 236 1.11 9.80 -26.57
CA GLU A 236 2.25 8.90 -26.80
C GLU A 236 3.44 9.65 -27.43
N PRO A 237 4.60 9.72 -26.75
CA PRO A 237 5.77 10.43 -27.24
C PRO A 237 6.40 9.68 -28.43
N ALA A 238 6.77 10.41 -29.48
CA ALA A 238 7.42 9.78 -30.62
C ALA A 238 8.84 9.30 -30.26
N GLU A 239 9.29 8.21 -30.88
CA GLU A 239 10.63 7.63 -30.66
C GLU A 239 11.78 8.66 -30.84
N LYS A 240 11.58 9.65 -31.72
CA LYS A 240 12.49 10.78 -31.93
C LYS A 240 12.55 11.72 -30.71
N GLU A 241 11.42 11.97 -30.06
CA GLU A 241 11.30 12.80 -28.87
C GLU A 241 11.92 12.11 -27.66
N LEU A 242 11.66 10.81 -27.49
CA LEU A 242 12.30 9.98 -26.46
C LEU A 242 13.83 10.03 -26.55
N LYS A 243 14.39 9.89 -27.76
CA LYS A 243 15.85 9.98 -28.00
C LYS A 243 16.39 11.38 -27.72
N ALA A 244 15.64 12.44 -28.05
CA ALA A 244 16.02 13.81 -27.76
C ALA A 244 16.00 14.11 -26.25
N ALA A 245 14.96 13.67 -25.53
CA ALA A 245 14.84 13.81 -24.08
C ALA A 245 15.93 13.03 -23.35
N TYR A 246 16.20 11.77 -23.74
CA TYR A 246 17.33 11.01 -23.23
C TYR A 246 18.66 11.74 -23.45
N LYS A 247 18.93 12.26 -24.66
CA LYS A 247 20.17 13.03 -24.94
C LYS A 247 20.30 14.28 -24.06
N LYS A 248 19.19 14.92 -23.69
CA LYS A 248 19.16 16.08 -22.77
C LYS A 248 19.41 15.68 -21.31
N GLU A 249 18.88 14.54 -20.88
CA GLU A 249 18.92 14.08 -19.48
C GLU A 249 20.06 13.10 -19.16
N VAL A 250 20.75 12.54 -20.16
CA VAL A 250 21.76 11.48 -19.96
C VAL A 250 22.89 11.88 -19.02
N ALA A 251 23.34 13.13 -19.10
CA ALA A 251 24.44 13.63 -18.27
C ALA A 251 24.07 13.84 -16.79
N THR A 252 22.78 14.01 -16.47
CA THR A 252 22.31 14.40 -15.13
C THR A 252 21.49 13.30 -14.46
N ARG A 253 20.52 12.71 -15.17
CA ARG A 253 19.52 11.76 -14.64
C ARG A 253 19.92 10.29 -14.85
N TYR A 254 20.66 10.00 -15.93
CA TYR A 254 21.00 8.63 -16.33
C TYR A 254 22.49 8.28 -16.23
N THR A 255 23.34 9.23 -15.81
CA THR A 255 24.77 9.01 -15.53
C THR A 255 24.99 8.96 -14.01
N THR A 256 25.49 7.83 -13.52
CA THR A 256 26.17 7.79 -12.21
C THR A 256 27.64 8.15 -12.42
N PRO A 257 28.19 9.19 -11.77
CA PRO A 257 29.58 9.57 -11.94
C PRO A 257 30.51 8.51 -11.35
N GLU A 258 31.75 8.47 -11.85
CA GLU A 258 32.84 7.70 -11.26
C GLU A 258 33.03 8.11 -9.79
N LYS A 259 33.19 7.12 -8.91
CA LYS A 259 33.46 7.34 -7.48
C LYS A 259 34.63 6.50 -7.01
N VAL A 260 35.44 7.04 -6.09
CA VAL A 260 36.54 6.32 -5.45
C VAL A 260 36.42 6.43 -3.93
N ARG A 261 36.75 5.36 -3.20
CA ARG A 261 36.88 5.44 -1.74
C ARG A 261 38.29 5.88 -1.40
N LEU A 262 38.39 7.13 -0.95
CA LEU A 262 39.66 7.80 -0.70
C LEU A 262 39.98 7.84 0.79
N TYR A 263 41.24 7.53 1.10
CA TYR A 263 41.83 7.76 2.42
C TYR A 263 42.95 8.78 2.28
N GLN A 264 43.17 9.65 3.27
CA GLN A 264 44.25 10.65 3.25
C GLN A 264 45.09 10.70 4.54
N ILE A 265 46.32 11.19 4.40
CA ILE A 265 47.20 11.61 5.50
C ILE A 265 47.82 12.95 5.08
N GLN A 266 47.50 14.02 5.80
CA GLN A 266 48.02 15.38 5.54
C GLN A 266 49.11 15.72 6.58
N VAL A 267 50.23 16.29 6.15
CA VAL A 267 51.36 16.69 7.00
C VAL A 267 51.89 18.05 6.57
N ALA A 268 52.76 18.67 7.37
CA ALA A 268 53.26 20.02 7.09
C ALA A 268 54.27 20.04 5.93
N THR A 269 55.17 19.05 5.88
CA THR A 269 56.30 19.03 4.93
C THR A 269 56.20 17.92 3.88
N LYS A 270 56.91 18.08 2.78
CA LYS A 270 56.97 17.08 1.69
C LYS A 270 57.78 15.85 2.12
N GLU A 271 58.79 16.08 2.95
CA GLU A 271 59.75 15.11 3.46
C GLU A 271 59.06 14.13 4.42
N GLU A 272 58.19 14.62 5.31
CA GLU A 272 57.31 13.79 6.14
C GLU A 272 56.38 12.94 5.28
N ALA A 273 55.79 13.53 4.24
CA ALA A 273 54.86 12.85 3.37
C ALA A 273 55.53 11.74 2.53
N GLU A 274 56.73 11.98 1.99
CA GLU A 274 57.52 10.92 1.34
C GLU A 274 57.94 9.84 2.35
N LYS A 275 58.35 10.21 3.57
CA LYS A 275 58.75 9.24 4.60
C LYS A 275 57.58 8.31 4.98
N LEU A 276 56.41 8.86 5.27
CA LEU A 276 55.21 8.07 5.61
C LEU A 276 54.76 7.19 4.45
N ARG A 277 54.87 7.69 3.21
CA ARG A 277 54.60 6.92 2.00
C ARG A 277 55.59 5.77 1.81
N LEU A 278 56.89 6.02 1.98
CA LEU A 278 57.93 4.99 1.91
C LEU A 278 57.68 3.91 2.96
N ASP A 279 57.44 4.32 4.21
CA ASP A 279 57.06 3.43 5.32
C ASP A 279 55.86 2.52 4.99
N LEU A 280 54.82 3.07 4.36
CA LEU A 280 53.63 2.33 3.94
C LEU A 280 53.83 1.43 2.70
N LEU A 281 54.93 1.59 1.98
CA LEU A 281 55.28 0.81 0.78
C LEU A 281 56.34 -0.27 1.08
N SER A 282 57.22 -0.04 2.06
CA SER A 282 58.31 -0.96 2.42
C SER A 282 57.96 -1.93 3.55
N ASP A 283 57.08 -1.54 4.47
CA ASP A 283 56.74 -2.32 5.66
C ASP A 283 55.25 -2.66 5.71
N THR A 284 54.93 -3.92 5.36
CA THR A 284 53.55 -4.43 5.37
C THR A 284 52.92 -4.53 6.76
N THR A 285 53.69 -4.34 7.84
CA THR A 285 53.15 -4.30 9.21
C THR A 285 52.55 -2.92 9.56
N LYS A 286 52.98 -1.84 8.87
CA LYS A 286 52.48 -0.48 9.09
C LYS A 286 51.10 -0.27 8.50
N LYS A 287 50.09 -0.08 9.36
CA LYS A 287 48.69 0.15 8.95
C LYS A 287 48.41 1.64 8.71
N TRP A 288 47.75 1.94 7.58
CA TRP A 288 47.35 3.29 7.18
C TRP A 288 46.58 4.05 8.27
N ASP A 289 45.54 3.43 8.84
CA ASP A 289 44.68 4.00 9.89
C ASP A 289 45.49 4.46 11.12
N SER A 290 46.54 3.72 11.49
CA SER A 290 47.43 4.06 12.61
C SER A 290 48.31 5.27 12.28
N LEU A 291 48.93 5.31 11.10
CA LEU A 291 49.71 6.47 10.67
C LEU A 291 48.84 7.72 10.43
N ALA A 292 47.61 7.54 9.95
CA ALA A 292 46.65 8.62 9.80
C ALA A 292 46.30 9.26 11.16
N ARG A 293 45.92 8.46 12.18
CA ARG A 293 45.65 8.99 13.53
C ARG A 293 46.87 9.71 14.16
N GLN A 294 48.06 9.14 13.97
CA GLN A 294 49.30 9.63 14.58
C GLN A 294 49.85 10.89 13.90
N PHE A 295 49.92 10.92 12.57
CA PHE A 295 50.65 11.95 11.81
C PHE A 295 49.75 12.89 11.00
N SER A 296 48.50 12.52 10.68
CA SER A 296 47.65 13.38 9.85
C SER A 296 47.19 14.63 10.62
N THR A 297 47.28 15.79 9.96
CA THR A 297 46.73 17.07 10.42
C THR A 297 45.29 17.30 9.93
N ALA A 298 44.75 16.41 9.09
CA ALA A 298 43.41 16.54 8.52
C ALA A 298 42.28 16.13 9.52
N PRO A 299 41.06 16.71 9.42
CA PRO A 299 39.96 16.42 10.35
C PRO A 299 39.48 14.96 10.39
N ASP A 300 39.67 14.24 9.29
CA ASP A 300 39.35 12.81 9.12
C ASP A 300 40.35 11.86 9.81
N LYS A 301 41.42 12.36 10.44
CA LYS A 301 42.45 11.53 11.06
C LYS A 301 41.91 10.51 12.06
N GLU A 302 40.91 10.88 12.87
CA GLU A 302 40.31 10.01 13.88
C GLU A 302 39.60 8.79 13.25
N LYS A 303 39.11 8.95 12.02
CA LYS A 303 38.51 7.91 11.17
C LYS A 303 39.55 7.15 10.34
N GLY A 304 40.83 7.22 10.72
CA GLY A 304 41.92 6.60 9.96
C GLY A 304 42.18 7.25 8.59
N GLY A 305 41.71 8.48 8.39
CA GLY A 305 41.82 9.21 7.14
C GLY A 305 40.69 8.94 6.12
N ASP A 306 39.62 8.20 6.47
CA ASP A 306 38.55 7.82 5.54
C ASP A 306 37.64 9.00 5.16
N LEU A 307 37.69 9.40 3.88
CA LEU A 307 36.82 10.42 3.28
C LEU A 307 35.52 9.81 2.71
N GLY A 308 35.40 8.48 2.69
CA GLY A 308 34.31 7.76 2.07
C GLY A 308 34.37 7.79 0.53
N MET A 309 33.22 7.53 -0.10
CA MET A 309 33.08 7.47 -1.57
C MET A 309 32.91 8.86 -2.18
N ILE A 310 34.00 9.44 -2.67
CA ILE A 310 34.03 10.76 -3.31
C ILE A 310 33.78 10.65 -4.82
N ALA A 311 33.17 11.69 -5.40
CA ALA A 311 33.07 11.89 -6.86
C ALA A 311 34.03 13.01 -7.31
N ARG A 312 34.29 13.12 -8.61
CA ARG A 312 34.99 14.29 -9.17
C ARG A 312 34.25 15.59 -8.83
N GLY A 313 34.99 16.66 -8.58
CA GLY A 313 34.49 17.93 -8.03
C GLY A 313 34.35 17.97 -6.50
N SER A 314 34.58 16.86 -5.78
CA SER A 314 34.41 16.80 -4.31
C SER A 314 35.67 17.14 -3.51
N GLN A 315 36.81 17.35 -4.16
CA GLN A 315 38.13 17.56 -3.54
C GLN A 315 38.98 18.57 -4.35
N PRO A 316 40.04 19.16 -3.78
CA PRO A 316 40.95 20.04 -4.51
C PRO A 316 41.56 19.34 -5.74
N LYS A 317 41.70 20.06 -6.86
CA LYS A 317 42.16 19.49 -8.15
C LYS A 317 43.39 18.57 -8.06
N PRO A 318 44.48 18.91 -7.34
CA PRO A 318 45.66 18.03 -7.24
C PRO A 318 45.34 16.69 -6.53
N VAL A 319 44.50 16.73 -5.50
CA VAL A 319 44.08 15.56 -4.73
C VAL A 319 43.14 14.68 -5.55
N GLU A 320 42.19 15.28 -6.26
CA GLU A 320 41.31 14.56 -7.18
C GLU A 320 42.11 13.87 -8.30
N GLN A 321 43.04 14.60 -8.94
CA GLN A 321 43.85 14.04 -10.03
C GLN A 321 44.63 12.80 -9.57
N ALA A 322 45.22 12.82 -8.37
CA ALA A 322 45.87 11.64 -7.80
C ALA A 322 44.86 10.53 -7.46
N ALA A 323 43.81 10.84 -6.69
CA ALA A 323 42.79 9.90 -6.23
C ALA A 323 42.13 9.10 -7.36
N PHE A 324 41.87 9.75 -8.50
CA PHE A 324 41.26 9.08 -9.64
C PHE A 324 42.28 8.40 -10.57
N SER A 325 43.57 8.72 -10.50
CA SER A 325 44.63 8.09 -11.33
C SER A 325 45.27 6.85 -10.69
N LEU A 326 45.32 6.76 -9.36
CA LEU A 326 45.84 5.61 -8.62
C LEU A 326 45.05 4.32 -8.89
N LYS A 327 45.67 3.13 -8.82
CA LYS A 327 44.94 1.86 -8.79
C LYS A 327 44.39 1.60 -7.38
N VAL A 328 43.45 0.65 -7.26
CA VAL A 328 42.99 0.19 -5.94
C VAL A 328 44.16 -0.46 -5.20
N GLY A 329 44.46 0.02 -4.00
CA GLY A 329 45.60 -0.39 -3.18
C GLY A 329 46.74 0.63 -3.17
N ASP A 330 46.93 1.39 -4.27
CA ASP A 330 48.07 2.30 -4.44
C ASP A 330 48.01 3.53 -3.51
N ILE A 331 49.20 4.10 -3.26
CA ILE A 331 49.42 5.32 -2.47
C ILE A 331 50.07 6.38 -3.35
N SER A 332 49.54 7.61 -3.33
CA SER A 332 50.10 8.74 -4.09
C SER A 332 51.51 9.11 -3.65
N LYS A 333 52.24 9.81 -4.53
CA LYS A 333 53.31 10.74 -4.10
C LYS A 333 52.70 11.85 -3.23
N PRO A 334 53.50 12.60 -2.44
CA PRO A 334 53.01 13.78 -1.75
C PRO A 334 52.44 14.82 -2.73
N ILE A 335 51.21 15.23 -2.47
CA ILE A 335 50.46 16.21 -3.24
C ILE A 335 50.45 17.50 -2.44
N GLN A 336 50.95 18.59 -3.03
CA GLN A 336 50.86 19.89 -2.37
C GLN A 336 49.40 20.36 -2.32
N VAL A 337 48.95 20.72 -1.12
CA VAL A 337 47.66 21.36 -0.84
C VAL A 337 47.90 22.72 -0.20
N LYS A 338 46.84 23.50 0.02
CA LYS A 338 46.95 24.86 0.58
C LYS A 338 47.67 24.87 1.94
N ASP A 339 47.40 23.86 2.76
CA ASP A 339 47.80 23.80 4.16
C ASP A 339 48.76 22.61 4.42
N GLY A 340 49.70 22.37 3.49
CA GLY A 340 50.76 21.34 3.61
C GLY A 340 50.83 20.36 2.44
N PHE A 341 51.18 19.11 2.73
CA PHE A 341 51.28 18.00 1.77
C PHE A 341 50.37 16.85 2.19
N VAL A 342 49.71 16.21 1.23
CA VAL A 342 48.84 15.05 1.47
C VAL A 342 49.29 13.84 0.66
N ILE A 343 49.28 12.66 1.29
CA ILE A 343 49.31 11.38 0.58
C ILE A 343 47.94 10.73 0.66
N VAL A 344 47.49 10.13 -0.44
CA VAL A 344 46.16 9.51 -0.53
C VAL A 344 46.23 8.06 -1.00
N LYS A 345 45.29 7.26 -0.54
CA LYS A 345 45.13 5.84 -0.89
C LYS A 345 43.73 5.54 -1.39
N VAL A 346 43.62 4.78 -2.47
CA VAL A 346 42.34 4.31 -3.02
C VAL A 346 42.08 2.88 -2.55
N THR A 347 40.90 2.61 -2.02
CA THR A 347 40.52 1.25 -1.54
C THR A 347 39.37 0.63 -2.33
N GLU A 348 38.59 1.44 -3.03
CA GLU A 348 37.48 1.00 -3.88
C GLU A 348 37.36 1.98 -5.05
N LYS A 349 37.02 1.49 -6.25
CA LYS A 349 36.58 2.32 -7.37
C LYS A 349 35.25 1.79 -7.91
N LYS A 350 34.29 2.69 -8.12
CA LYS A 350 33.08 2.44 -8.91
C LYS A 350 33.18 3.24 -10.21
N PRO A 351 33.21 2.58 -11.38
CA PRO A 351 33.32 3.28 -12.65
C PRO A 351 32.09 4.15 -12.90
N LYS A 352 32.23 5.14 -13.81
CA LYS A 352 31.08 5.87 -14.35
C LYS A 352 30.16 4.88 -15.07
N THR A 353 28.89 4.79 -14.65
CA THR A 353 27.88 3.97 -15.33
C THR A 353 26.80 4.87 -15.93
N VAL A 354 26.48 4.65 -17.20
CA VAL A 354 25.42 5.36 -17.92
C VAL A 354 24.33 4.34 -18.23
N ARG A 355 23.10 4.55 -17.73
CA ARG A 355 21.94 3.76 -18.18
C ARG A 355 21.71 4.08 -19.64
N THR A 356 21.68 3.08 -20.51
CA THR A 356 21.48 3.25 -21.94
C THR A 356 20.05 3.74 -22.24
N PHE A 357 19.83 4.21 -23.48
CA PHE A 357 18.48 4.55 -23.92
C PHE A 357 17.51 3.37 -23.78
N ALA A 358 17.95 2.14 -24.09
CA ALA A 358 17.13 0.94 -23.95
C ALA A 358 16.70 0.70 -22.47
N ASP A 359 17.62 0.85 -21.52
CA ASP A 359 17.37 0.65 -20.09
C ASP A 359 16.37 1.63 -19.47
N VAL A 360 16.14 2.77 -20.14
CA VAL A 360 15.25 3.84 -19.66
C VAL A 360 14.05 4.09 -20.57
N ARG A 361 14.02 3.52 -21.78
CA ARG A 361 13.02 3.87 -22.82
C ARG A 361 11.60 3.81 -22.29
N ASN A 362 11.21 2.72 -21.64
CA ASN A 362 9.84 2.53 -21.15
C ASN A 362 9.52 3.47 -19.97
N GLN A 363 10.49 3.74 -19.09
CA GLN A 363 10.36 4.71 -18.00
C GLN A 363 10.18 6.13 -18.55
N LEU A 364 11.04 6.55 -19.48
CA LEU A 364 10.98 7.85 -20.13
C LEU A 364 9.71 8.03 -20.97
N SER A 365 9.25 6.95 -21.62
CA SER A 365 7.97 6.95 -22.35
C SER A 365 6.77 7.14 -21.42
N ALA A 366 6.76 6.48 -20.25
CA ALA A 366 5.71 6.67 -19.26
C ALA A 366 5.74 8.11 -18.69
N ASP A 367 6.91 8.61 -18.30
CA ASP A 367 7.10 9.98 -17.79
C ASP A 367 6.63 11.04 -18.82
N MET A 368 7.06 10.90 -20.08
CA MET A 368 6.70 11.84 -21.15
C MET A 368 5.23 11.70 -21.56
N LYS A 369 4.67 10.48 -21.60
CA LYS A 369 3.23 10.28 -21.84
C LYS A 369 2.39 10.96 -20.76
N GLN A 370 2.79 10.86 -19.49
CA GLN A 370 2.11 11.53 -18.38
C GLN A 370 2.16 13.07 -18.53
N GLN A 371 3.33 13.62 -18.87
CA GLN A 371 3.49 15.06 -19.11
C GLN A 371 2.69 15.55 -20.32
N ASN A 372 2.74 14.82 -21.44
CA ASN A 372 1.96 15.11 -22.64
C ASN A 372 0.45 15.02 -22.38
N THR A 373 0.01 14.03 -21.62
CA THR A 373 -1.40 13.87 -21.20
C THR A 373 -1.87 15.07 -20.41
N ALA A 374 -1.12 15.50 -19.38
CA ALA A 374 -1.46 16.67 -18.59
C ALA A 374 -1.53 17.94 -19.45
N ARG A 375 -0.52 18.19 -20.31
CA ARG A 375 -0.48 19.36 -21.19
C ARG A 375 -1.64 19.38 -22.19
N LEU A 376 -1.93 18.26 -22.85
CA LEU A 376 -3.01 18.14 -23.82
C LEU A 376 -4.38 18.31 -23.15
N TYR A 377 -4.57 17.74 -21.96
CA TYR A 377 -5.78 17.92 -21.18
C TYR A 377 -6.00 19.39 -20.82
N GLU A 378 -4.98 20.07 -20.28
CA GLU A 378 -5.04 21.51 -19.96
C GLU A 378 -5.37 22.37 -21.19
N GLN A 379 -4.73 22.09 -22.34
CA GLN A 379 -4.99 22.79 -23.60
C GLN A 379 -6.44 22.61 -24.07
N VAL A 380 -6.94 21.38 -24.08
CA VAL A 380 -8.31 21.07 -24.53
C VAL A 380 -9.36 21.69 -23.61
N ILE A 381 -9.15 21.69 -22.28
CA ILE A 381 -10.04 22.37 -21.34
C ILE A 381 -10.00 23.89 -21.53
N ALA A 382 -8.84 24.48 -21.84
CA ALA A 382 -8.75 25.91 -22.15
C ALA A 382 -9.54 26.25 -23.43
N ASP A 383 -9.39 25.47 -24.50
CA ASP A 383 -10.13 25.65 -25.75
C ASP A 383 -11.65 25.52 -25.55
N LEU A 384 -12.11 24.54 -24.75
CA LEU A 384 -13.52 24.38 -24.42
C LEU A 384 -14.06 25.55 -23.58
N LYS A 385 -13.26 26.10 -22.66
CA LYS A 385 -13.63 27.31 -21.90
C LYS A 385 -13.75 28.54 -22.79
N VAL A 386 -12.89 28.71 -23.81
CA VAL A 386 -12.96 29.82 -24.78
C VAL A 386 -14.19 29.71 -25.68
N LYS A 387 -14.57 28.49 -26.09
CA LYS A 387 -15.78 28.24 -26.89
C LYS A 387 -17.10 28.41 -26.10
N ALA A 388 -17.04 28.45 -24.78
CA ALA A 388 -18.21 28.44 -23.92
C ALA A 388 -18.60 29.83 -23.41
N THR A 389 -19.91 30.06 -23.29
CA THR A 389 -20.45 31.20 -22.54
C THR A 389 -20.37 30.90 -21.05
N LEU A 390 -19.22 31.18 -20.43
CA LEU A 390 -18.95 30.99 -19.01
C LEU A 390 -19.19 32.27 -18.21
N LYS A 391 -19.98 32.17 -17.14
CA LYS A 391 -20.07 33.17 -16.06
C LYS A 391 -19.85 32.45 -14.73
N MET A 392 -18.93 32.93 -13.90
CA MET A 392 -18.73 32.40 -12.55
C MET A 392 -18.84 33.56 -11.54
N ASP A 393 -19.69 33.41 -10.53
CA ASP A 393 -19.71 34.30 -9.38
C ASP A 393 -18.99 33.59 -8.22
N THR A 394 -17.66 33.71 -8.16
CA THR A 394 -16.90 33.15 -7.03
C THR A 394 -17.21 33.85 -5.70
N THR A 395 -17.88 35.02 -5.73
CA THR A 395 -18.33 35.73 -4.53
C THR A 395 -19.69 35.23 -4.03
N ALA A 396 -20.54 34.69 -4.92
CA ALA A 396 -21.77 33.99 -4.56
C ALA A 396 -21.51 32.84 -3.58
N LEU A 397 -20.41 32.11 -3.79
CA LEU A 397 -20.00 31.00 -2.93
C LEU A 397 -19.68 31.45 -1.49
N ASP A 398 -19.03 32.61 -1.34
CA ASP A 398 -18.68 33.19 -0.05
C ASP A 398 -19.88 33.91 0.60
N GLN A 399 -20.84 34.37 -0.21
CA GLN A 399 -22.08 35.04 0.20
C GLN A 399 -23.26 34.08 0.42
N GLY A 400 -23.09 32.78 0.13
CA GLY A 400 -24.16 31.78 0.25
C GLY A 400 -25.33 31.94 -0.72
N LYS A 401 -25.13 32.57 -1.88
CA LYS A 401 -26.18 32.63 -2.93
C LYS A 401 -26.31 31.27 -3.62
N ASP A 402 -27.52 30.94 -4.05
CA ASP A 402 -27.79 29.64 -4.69
C ASP A 402 -27.09 29.46 -6.04
N THR A 403 -27.00 30.50 -6.87
CA THR A 403 -26.34 30.41 -8.19
C THR A 403 -24.84 30.69 -8.08
N LEU A 404 -24.01 29.72 -8.45
CA LEU A 404 -22.54 29.81 -8.34
C LEU A 404 -21.86 30.03 -9.69
N ALA A 405 -22.35 29.37 -10.74
CA ALA A 405 -21.85 29.53 -12.10
C ALA A 405 -22.94 29.30 -13.16
N THR A 406 -22.65 29.71 -14.39
CA THR A 406 -23.45 29.42 -15.58
C THR A 406 -22.52 29.03 -16.73
N VAL A 407 -22.76 27.87 -17.35
CA VAL A 407 -21.94 27.31 -18.42
C VAL A 407 -22.84 27.05 -19.62
N ASN A 408 -22.73 27.85 -20.69
CA ASN A 408 -23.63 27.76 -21.85
C ASN A 408 -25.12 27.75 -21.44
N GLY A 409 -25.53 28.70 -20.59
CA GLY A 409 -26.90 28.77 -20.05
C GLY A 409 -27.24 27.76 -18.94
N ILE A 410 -26.43 26.71 -18.75
CA ILE A 410 -26.62 25.71 -17.68
C ILE A 410 -26.23 26.31 -16.34
N LEU A 411 -27.16 26.35 -15.40
CA LEU A 411 -26.92 26.80 -14.03
C LEU A 411 -26.15 25.73 -13.23
N ILE A 412 -25.16 26.16 -12.42
CA ILE A 412 -24.52 25.35 -11.39
C ILE A 412 -24.79 26.04 -10.06
N ASP A 413 -25.42 25.32 -9.14
CA ASP A 413 -25.93 25.84 -7.88
C ASP A 413 -25.25 25.23 -6.63
N THR A 414 -25.64 25.76 -5.48
CA THR A 414 -25.30 25.26 -4.15
C THR A 414 -25.74 23.79 -3.95
N THR A 415 -26.85 23.36 -4.56
CA THR A 415 -27.33 21.98 -4.53
C THR A 415 -26.34 21.03 -5.21
N ALA A 416 -25.93 21.33 -6.46
CA ALA A 416 -24.98 20.53 -7.23
C ALA A 416 -23.60 20.48 -6.56
N LEU A 417 -23.12 21.61 -6.02
CA LEU A 417 -21.88 21.66 -5.24
C LEU A 417 -21.97 20.79 -3.98
N THR A 418 -23.08 20.88 -3.24
CA THR A 418 -23.30 20.13 -1.99
C THR A 418 -23.43 18.62 -2.26
N ALA A 419 -24.15 18.23 -3.32
CA ALA A 419 -24.22 16.84 -3.77
C ALA A 419 -22.82 16.29 -4.11
N ARG A 420 -22.00 17.07 -4.83
CA ARG A 420 -20.62 16.68 -5.17
C ARG A 420 -19.72 16.54 -3.95
N LEU A 421 -19.86 17.42 -2.95
CA LEU A 421 -19.15 17.32 -1.67
C LEU A 421 -19.63 16.12 -0.81
N ASN A 422 -20.93 15.81 -0.84
CA ASN A 422 -21.50 14.64 -0.15
C ASN A 422 -21.01 13.31 -0.74
N ALA A 423 -20.73 13.27 -2.05
CA ALA A 423 -20.18 12.10 -2.73
C ALA A 423 -18.68 11.84 -2.41
N ILE A 424 -17.97 12.78 -1.76
CA ILE A 424 -16.57 12.60 -1.35
C ILE A 424 -16.56 11.85 0.00
N PRO A 425 -15.88 10.69 0.12
CA PRO A 425 -15.85 9.93 1.36
C PRO A 425 -15.34 10.75 2.55
N PRO A 426 -15.94 10.64 3.76
CA PRO A 426 -15.77 11.62 4.85
C PRO A 426 -14.33 11.96 5.24
N PHE A 427 -13.41 11.00 5.19
CA PHE A 427 -12.00 11.20 5.54
C PHE A 427 -11.29 12.25 4.64
N TYR A 428 -11.74 12.42 3.39
CA TYR A 428 -11.17 13.37 2.42
C TYR A 428 -12.08 14.58 2.20
N ARG A 429 -13.22 14.68 2.89
CA ARG A 429 -14.15 15.81 2.72
C ARG A 429 -13.63 17.09 3.36
N SER A 430 -12.98 16.97 4.52
CA SER A 430 -12.49 18.10 5.34
C SER A 430 -11.56 19.06 4.60
N GLN A 431 -10.76 18.56 3.65
CA GLN A 431 -9.88 19.39 2.81
C GLN A 431 -10.63 20.26 1.78
N PHE A 432 -11.90 19.94 1.51
CA PHE A 432 -12.75 20.65 0.55
C PHE A 432 -13.75 21.59 1.23
N ASP A 433 -13.83 21.60 2.56
CA ASP A 433 -14.74 22.48 3.31
C ASP A 433 -14.25 23.94 3.37
N THR A 434 -12.97 24.22 3.02
CA THR A 434 -12.44 25.59 2.88
C THR A 434 -13.00 26.28 1.63
N PRO A 435 -13.00 27.63 1.55
CA PRO A 435 -13.42 28.35 0.35
C PRO A 435 -12.67 27.93 -0.92
N GLU A 436 -11.36 27.74 -0.85
CA GLU A 436 -10.52 27.27 -1.96
C GLU A 436 -10.85 25.81 -2.34
N GLY A 437 -11.14 24.97 -1.34
CA GLY A 437 -11.62 23.62 -1.51
C GLY A 437 -12.92 23.56 -2.31
N LYS A 438 -13.92 24.36 -1.90
CA LYS A 438 -15.21 24.49 -2.58
C LYS A 438 -15.08 25.07 -3.99
N ARG A 439 -14.22 26.09 -4.18
CA ARG A 439 -13.92 26.66 -5.51
C ARG A 439 -13.35 25.60 -6.47
N ARG A 440 -12.43 24.74 -6.01
CA ARG A 440 -11.92 23.62 -6.83
C ARG A 440 -13.00 22.61 -7.23
N ILE A 441 -13.96 22.32 -6.35
CA ILE A 441 -15.10 21.46 -6.72
C ILE A 441 -16.01 22.15 -7.73
N LEU A 442 -16.25 23.46 -7.60
CA LEU A 442 -17.01 24.26 -8.56
C LEU A 442 -16.31 24.31 -9.94
N ASP A 443 -14.99 24.52 -9.98
CA ASP A 443 -14.18 24.47 -11.21
C ASP A 443 -14.27 23.09 -11.90
N ASN A 444 -14.23 22.01 -11.10
CA ASN A 444 -14.40 20.65 -11.60
C ASN A 444 -15.81 20.41 -12.15
N LEU A 445 -16.86 20.95 -11.51
CA LEU A 445 -18.24 20.87 -12.02
C LEU A 445 -18.40 21.64 -13.34
N VAL A 446 -17.83 22.85 -13.45
CA VAL A 446 -17.79 23.62 -14.70
C VAL A 446 -17.11 22.81 -15.82
N MET A 447 -15.95 22.23 -15.53
CA MET A 447 -15.22 21.37 -16.46
C MET A 447 -16.05 20.13 -16.86
N GLU A 448 -16.70 19.47 -15.90
CA GLU A 448 -17.55 18.30 -16.13
C GLU A 448 -18.72 18.63 -17.07
N LYS A 449 -19.38 19.78 -16.91
CA LYS A 449 -20.45 20.23 -17.82
C LYS A 449 -19.95 20.55 -19.23
N LEU A 450 -18.77 21.14 -19.37
CA LEU A 450 -18.15 21.41 -20.69
C LEU A 450 -17.80 20.11 -21.43
N LEU A 451 -17.16 19.18 -20.72
CA LEU A 451 -16.80 17.86 -21.25
C LEU A 451 -18.04 17.05 -21.63
N LEU A 452 -19.09 17.10 -20.81
CA LEU A 452 -20.32 16.36 -21.08
C LEU A 452 -21.00 16.90 -22.33
N LYS A 453 -21.16 18.21 -22.48
CA LYS A 453 -21.72 18.81 -23.70
C LYS A 453 -20.97 18.37 -24.97
N GLU A 454 -19.63 18.43 -24.94
CA GLU A 454 -18.78 18.00 -26.07
C GLU A 454 -18.91 16.50 -26.37
N ALA A 455 -19.05 15.66 -25.34
CA ALA A 455 -19.20 14.22 -25.53
C ALA A 455 -20.61 13.80 -25.98
N GLU A 456 -21.65 14.56 -25.59
CA GLU A 456 -23.03 14.40 -26.08
C GLU A 456 -23.12 14.75 -27.57
N SER A 457 -22.54 15.88 -28.01
CA SER A 457 -22.55 16.30 -29.42
C SER A 457 -21.77 15.33 -30.32
N GLN A 458 -20.69 14.74 -29.80
CA GLN A 458 -19.93 13.67 -30.47
C GLN A 458 -20.58 12.27 -30.36
N LYS A 459 -21.73 12.12 -29.67
CA LYS A 459 -22.45 10.85 -29.49
C LYS A 459 -21.61 9.71 -28.90
N LEU A 460 -20.65 10.03 -28.03
CA LEU A 460 -19.68 9.05 -27.51
C LEU A 460 -20.32 7.93 -26.67
N TRP A 461 -21.58 8.08 -26.24
CA TRP A 461 -22.34 7.04 -25.54
C TRP A 461 -22.75 5.85 -26.42
N LEU A 462 -22.80 6.02 -27.75
CA LEU A 462 -23.09 4.96 -28.71
C LEU A 462 -21.87 4.10 -29.06
N VAL A 463 -20.67 4.55 -28.69
CA VAL A 463 -19.44 3.79 -28.92
C VAL A 463 -19.56 2.43 -28.23
N ASN A 464 -19.28 1.35 -28.96
CA ASN A 464 -19.55 -0.01 -28.53
C ASN A 464 -18.96 -0.33 -27.13
N LYS A 465 -17.72 0.09 -26.89
CA LYS A 465 -17.03 0.00 -25.60
C LYS A 465 -17.75 0.73 -24.45
N VAL A 466 -18.42 1.85 -24.72
CA VAL A 466 -19.21 2.59 -23.72
C VAL A 466 -20.54 1.89 -23.47
N VAL A 467 -21.22 1.45 -24.54
CA VAL A 467 -22.43 0.63 -24.47
C VAL A 467 -22.19 -0.60 -23.59
N ASP A 468 -21.11 -1.35 -23.82
CA ASP A 468 -20.75 -2.56 -23.05
C ASP A 468 -20.54 -2.28 -21.56
N GLN A 469 -19.83 -1.19 -21.23
CA GLN A 469 -19.60 -0.79 -19.85
C GLN A 469 -20.89 -0.38 -19.12
N VAL A 470 -21.84 0.23 -19.83
CA VAL A 470 -23.14 0.62 -19.28
C VAL A 470 -24.07 -0.60 -19.16
N MET A 471 -24.21 -1.41 -20.20
CA MET A 471 -25.05 -2.62 -20.21
C MET A 471 -24.64 -3.61 -19.12
N SER A 472 -23.34 -3.92 -19.02
CA SER A 472 -22.81 -4.88 -18.05
C SER A 472 -23.06 -4.46 -16.60
N ARG A 473 -23.13 -3.15 -16.32
CA ARG A 473 -23.51 -2.60 -15.00
C ARG A 473 -25.02 -2.54 -14.81
N ARG A 474 -25.78 -2.19 -15.85
CA ARG A 474 -27.23 -1.98 -15.80
C ARG A 474 -27.98 -3.19 -15.23
N ALA A 475 -27.68 -4.39 -15.70
CA ALA A 475 -28.35 -5.61 -15.23
C ALA A 475 -28.15 -5.86 -13.72
N GLY A 476 -26.93 -5.66 -13.21
CA GLY A 476 -26.63 -5.76 -11.78
C GLY A 476 -27.34 -4.67 -10.97
N MET A 477 -27.32 -3.42 -11.43
CA MET A 477 -27.97 -2.30 -10.74
C MET A 477 -29.50 -2.45 -10.66
N LEU A 478 -30.14 -3.02 -11.69
CA LEU A 478 -31.56 -3.39 -11.67
C LEU A 478 -31.86 -4.44 -10.59
N VAL A 479 -31.07 -5.51 -10.57
CA VAL A 479 -31.19 -6.61 -9.59
C VAL A 479 -30.96 -6.10 -8.17
N ASP A 480 -29.94 -5.29 -7.94
CA ASP A 480 -29.62 -4.72 -6.63
C ASP A 480 -30.70 -3.76 -6.14
N ALA A 481 -31.22 -2.88 -7.00
CA ALA A 481 -32.30 -1.96 -6.66
C ALA A 481 -33.60 -2.70 -6.31
N TYR A 482 -34.00 -3.70 -7.12
CA TYR A 482 -35.18 -4.52 -6.84
C TYR A 482 -35.01 -5.39 -5.58
N LYS A 483 -33.84 -6.01 -5.40
CA LYS A 483 -33.51 -6.77 -4.20
C LYS A 483 -33.61 -5.89 -2.95
N ARG A 484 -33.09 -4.66 -3.00
CA ARG A 484 -33.12 -3.71 -1.89
C ARG A 484 -34.55 -3.31 -1.52
N SER A 485 -35.36 -2.90 -2.49
CA SER A 485 -36.76 -2.51 -2.26
C SER A 485 -37.63 -3.67 -1.76
N MET A 486 -37.26 -4.91 -2.12
CA MET A 486 -37.93 -6.11 -1.65
C MET A 486 -37.42 -6.65 -0.30
N THR A 487 -36.26 -6.20 0.19
CA THR A 487 -35.61 -6.68 1.43
C THR A 487 -35.27 -5.55 2.40
N ALA A 488 -34.10 -4.91 2.25
CA ALA A 488 -33.55 -3.92 3.19
C ALA A 488 -34.51 -2.75 3.49
N ASP A 489 -35.20 -2.23 2.46
CA ASP A 489 -36.10 -1.09 2.64
C ASP A 489 -37.42 -1.49 3.35
N LYS A 490 -37.72 -2.80 3.48
CA LYS A 490 -38.84 -3.33 4.29
C LYS A 490 -38.44 -3.65 5.74
N VAL A 491 -37.16 -3.62 6.08
CA VAL A 491 -36.68 -3.98 7.43
C VAL A 491 -36.76 -2.79 8.37
N VAL A 492 -37.87 -2.73 9.11
CA VAL A 492 -38.11 -1.78 10.19
C VAL A 492 -37.85 -2.48 11.53
N LEU A 493 -36.83 -2.01 12.26
CA LEU A 493 -36.49 -2.49 13.60
C LEU A 493 -36.83 -1.43 14.64
N ASP A 494 -37.64 -1.80 15.63
CA ASP A 494 -37.98 -0.92 16.75
C ASP A 494 -37.05 -1.11 17.96
N SER A 495 -37.05 -0.14 18.88
CA SER A 495 -36.20 -0.19 20.08
C SER A 495 -36.55 -1.35 21.03
N ALA A 496 -37.76 -1.90 21.00
CA ALA A 496 -38.17 -3.03 21.84
C ALA A 496 -37.59 -4.35 21.31
N GLN A 497 -37.59 -4.56 19.99
CA GLN A 497 -36.94 -5.69 19.31
C GLN A 497 -35.42 -5.68 19.56
N LEU A 498 -34.77 -4.52 19.39
CA LEU A 498 -33.34 -4.37 19.69
C LEU A 498 -33.03 -4.66 21.17
N MET A 499 -33.89 -4.23 22.09
CA MET A 499 -33.76 -4.51 23.53
C MET A 499 -34.06 -5.96 23.91
N ALA A 500 -34.96 -6.64 23.19
CA ALA A 500 -35.24 -8.06 23.38
C ALA A 500 -34.03 -8.92 22.99
N GLU A 501 -33.42 -8.66 21.82
CA GLU A 501 -32.18 -9.32 21.39
C GLU A 501 -31.01 -9.01 22.33
N TYR A 502 -30.87 -7.77 22.81
CA TYR A 502 -29.87 -7.41 23.83
C TYR A 502 -30.03 -8.24 25.11
N LYS A 503 -31.27 -8.45 25.58
CA LYS A 503 -31.56 -9.28 26.76
C LYS A 503 -31.30 -10.76 26.49
N ALA A 504 -31.68 -11.28 25.31
CA ALA A 504 -31.48 -12.67 24.93
C ALA A 504 -29.98 -13.01 24.77
N THR A 505 -29.20 -12.09 24.19
CA THR A 505 -27.76 -12.27 23.92
C THR A 505 -26.86 -11.56 24.94
N LEU A 506 -27.40 -11.23 26.12
CA LEU A 506 -26.71 -10.44 27.16
C LEU A 506 -25.35 -11.05 27.57
N ALA A 507 -25.21 -12.38 27.48
CA ALA A 507 -23.96 -13.09 27.73
C ALA A 507 -22.83 -12.71 26.74
N GLU A 508 -23.14 -12.42 25.46
CA GLU A 508 -22.18 -11.97 24.44
C GLU A 508 -21.59 -10.58 24.76
N TYR A 509 -22.25 -9.80 25.63
CA TYR A 509 -21.88 -8.43 26.00
C TYR A 509 -21.29 -8.32 27.41
N LYS A 510 -21.06 -9.44 28.10
CA LYS A 510 -20.34 -9.48 29.38
C LYS A 510 -18.84 -9.37 29.13
N GLU A 511 -18.25 -8.24 29.50
CA GLU A 511 -16.81 -8.14 29.64
C GLU A 511 -16.41 -8.83 30.97
N PRO A 512 -15.52 -9.84 30.94
CA PRO A 512 -15.06 -10.47 32.16
C PRO A 512 -14.24 -9.48 33.00
N ALA A 513 -14.14 -9.74 34.30
CA ALA A 513 -13.25 -8.97 35.16
C ALA A 513 -11.81 -9.15 34.66
N LYS A 514 -11.04 -8.06 34.63
CA LYS A 514 -9.64 -8.07 34.18
C LYS A 514 -8.75 -7.44 35.26
N VAL A 515 -7.55 -7.97 35.43
CA VAL A 515 -6.53 -7.40 36.33
C VAL A 515 -5.31 -6.98 35.52
N HIS A 516 -4.79 -5.79 35.83
CA HIS A 516 -3.48 -5.38 35.36
C HIS A 516 -2.44 -5.88 36.35
N ALA A 517 -1.50 -6.71 35.91
CA ALA A 517 -0.57 -7.39 36.79
C ALA A 517 0.87 -7.32 36.29
N ARG A 518 1.82 -7.49 37.21
CA ARG A 518 3.24 -7.63 36.87
C ARG A 518 3.86 -8.82 37.58
N GLU A 519 4.83 -9.46 36.95
CA GLU A 519 5.59 -10.59 37.49
C GLU A 519 7.08 -10.29 37.71
N ILE A 520 7.68 -11.03 38.64
CA ILE A 520 9.13 -11.24 38.74
C ILE A 520 9.37 -12.74 38.84
N THR A 521 10.17 -13.27 37.91
CA THR A 521 10.48 -14.69 37.80
C THR A 521 11.96 -14.91 38.12
N ALA A 522 12.27 -15.98 38.85
CA ALA A 522 13.62 -16.33 39.26
C ALA A 522 13.87 -17.85 39.17
N PRO A 523 15.14 -18.29 38.99
CA PRO A 523 15.45 -19.72 38.78
C PRO A 523 15.31 -20.59 40.04
N SER A 524 15.18 -20.00 41.23
CA SER A 524 15.02 -20.75 42.48
C SER A 524 14.09 -20.06 43.46
N ARG A 525 13.46 -20.85 44.35
CA ARG A 525 12.57 -20.36 45.40
C ARG A 525 13.24 -19.31 46.28
N THR A 526 14.45 -19.59 46.75
CA THR A 526 15.23 -18.69 47.61
C THR A 526 15.48 -17.34 46.94
N ARG A 527 15.79 -17.33 45.63
CA ARG A 527 15.99 -16.10 44.87
C ARG A 527 14.69 -15.34 44.65
N ALA A 528 13.57 -16.02 44.35
CA ALA A 528 12.27 -15.39 44.25
C ALA A 528 11.82 -14.76 45.60
N GLU A 529 12.06 -15.45 46.72
CA GLU A 529 11.74 -14.92 48.06
C GLU A 529 12.61 -13.71 48.43
N GLU A 530 13.88 -13.70 48.03
CA GLU A 530 14.79 -12.55 48.17
C GLU A 530 14.31 -11.33 47.36
N LEU A 531 14.04 -11.51 46.06
CA LEU A 531 13.51 -10.44 45.19
C LEU A 531 12.15 -9.92 45.71
N ARG A 532 11.30 -10.80 46.23
CA ARG A 532 10.02 -10.42 46.86
C ARG A 532 10.24 -9.55 48.11
N ARG A 533 11.22 -9.86 48.96
CA ARG A 533 11.56 -9.02 50.13
C ARG A 533 11.98 -7.62 49.70
N TRP A 534 12.76 -7.49 48.62
CA TRP A 534 13.16 -6.17 48.09
C TRP A 534 11.95 -5.39 47.55
N ALA A 535 11.03 -6.08 46.86
CA ALA A 535 9.80 -5.48 46.35
C ALA A 535 8.86 -5.01 47.48
N VAL A 536 8.70 -5.81 48.55
CA VAL A 536 7.95 -5.42 49.77
C VAL A 536 8.57 -4.17 50.42
N ASN A 537 9.89 -4.13 50.52
CA ASN A 537 10.60 -3.02 51.19
C ASN A 537 10.71 -1.74 50.33
N GLY A 538 10.29 -1.77 49.06
CA GLY A 538 10.43 -0.67 48.11
C GLY A 538 11.87 -0.20 47.90
N LYS A 539 12.83 -1.08 48.19
CA LYS A 539 14.25 -0.76 48.37
C LYS A 539 15.08 -1.95 47.90
N LEU A 540 16.02 -1.68 47.00
CA LEU A 540 17.13 -2.59 46.80
C LEU A 540 18.06 -2.53 48.02
N PRO A 541 18.66 -3.66 48.44
CA PRO A 541 19.80 -3.61 49.34
C PRO A 541 20.91 -2.76 48.68
N ALA A 542 21.77 -2.16 49.49
CA ALA A 542 22.93 -1.42 48.98
C ALA A 542 23.87 -2.39 48.24
N MET A 543 23.68 -2.50 46.93
CA MET A 543 24.43 -3.37 46.03
C MET A 543 24.86 -2.59 44.79
N ILE A 544 26.06 -2.03 44.87
CA ILE A 544 26.92 -1.87 43.70
C ILE A 544 27.65 -3.21 43.55
N GLN A 545 27.28 -4.04 42.57
CA GLN A 545 28.08 -5.21 42.21
C GLN A 545 29.09 -4.81 41.13
N GLY A 546 30.28 -4.38 41.57
CA GLY A 546 31.49 -4.48 40.76
C GLY A 546 32.15 -5.84 40.98
N ARG A 547 32.56 -6.51 39.90
CA ARG A 547 33.53 -7.60 39.95
C ARG A 547 34.84 -7.09 39.34
N GLY A 548 35.86 -6.91 40.18
CA GLY A 548 37.22 -6.71 39.71
C GLY A 548 37.88 -8.06 39.43
N LEU A 549 38.47 -8.22 38.25
CA LEU A 549 39.36 -9.33 37.91
C LEU A 549 40.80 -8.80 37.91
N LEU A 550 41.63 -9.37 38.76
CA LEU A 550 43.08 -9.19 38.71
C LEU A 550 43.68 -10.35 37.90
N PHE A 551 44.46 -10.00 36.88
CA PHE A 551 45.23 -10.94 36.08
C PHE A 551 46.74 -10.63 36.22
N PRO A 552 47.63 -11.63 36.08
CA PRO A 552 49.02 -11.39 35.75
C PRO A 552 49.14 -10.54 34.47
N ALA A 553 50.23 -9.79 34.32
CA ALA A 553 50.40 -8.79 33.25
C ALA A 553 50.51 -9.40 31.82
N ASP A 554 50.63 -10.71 31.75
CA ASP A 554 51.13 -11.51 30.64
C ASP A 554 50.15 -12.63 30.20
N ASN A 555 48.87 -12.53 30.62
CA ASN A 555 47.79 -13.38 30.12
C ASN A 555 47.30 -12.93 28.72
N PRO A 556 47.41 -13.76 27.66
CA PRO A 556 47.06 -13.34 26.29
C PRO A 556 45.56 -13.12 26.05
N ASP A 557 44.69 -13.89 26.72
CA ASP A 557 43.24 -13.95 26.44
C ASP A 557 42.40 -13.18 27.49
N VAL A 558 42.68 -11.88 27.58
CA VAL A 558 41.89 -10.94 28.41
C VAL A 558 40.44 -10.86 27.93
N GLU A 559 40.20 -10.87 26.60
CA GLU A 559 38.83 -10.80 26.03
C GLU A 559 37.99 -12.05 26.35
N ALA A 560 38.54 -13.26 26.18
CA ALA A 560 37.81 -14.49 26.49
C ALA A 560 37.49 -14.58 28.00
N SER A 561 38.42 -14.15 28.85
CA SER A 561 38.23 -14.08 30.30
C SER A 561 37.17 -13.04 30.71
N PHE A 562 37.08 -11.91 30.00
CA PHE A 562 36.00 -10.92 30.17
C PHE A 562 34.65 -11.46 29.69
N SER A 563 34.63 -12.17 28.56
CA SER A 563 33.39 -12.73 27.99
C SER A 563 32.77 -13.77 28.92
N ALA A 564 33.57 -14.70 29.46
CA ALA A 564 33.13 -15.68 30.45
C ALA A 564 32.62 -15.05 31.77
N ALA A 565 33.15 -13.91 32.20
CA ALA A 565 32.71 -13.20 33.40
C ALA A 565 31.43 -12.37 33.17
N SER A 566 31.26 -11.82 31.97
CA SER A 566 30.15 -10.93 31.59
C SER A 566 28.80 -11.62 31.37
N ALA A 567 28.81 -12.94 31.11
CA ALA A 567 27.62 -13.75 30.85
C ALA A 567 26.59 -13.81 32.01
N ASN A 568 26.87 -13.19 33.16
CA ASN A 568 26.01 -13.17 34.34
C ASN A 568 26.05 -11.85 35.15
N THR A 569 26.29 -10.70 34.50
CA THR A 569 26.25 -9.38 35.17
C THR A 569 25.58 -8.30 34.32
N ASP A 570 24.43 -7.77 34.78
CA ASP A 570 23.94 -6.47 34.32
C ASP A 570 25.00 -5.40 34.63
N SER A 571 25.56 -4.75 33.61
CA SER A 571 26.74 -3.92 33.78
C SER A 571 26.43 -2.53 34.33
N LEU A 572 27.05 -2.17 35.45
CA LEU A 572 27.41 -0.77 35.75
C LEU A 572 28.71 -0.42 35.00
N LEU A 573 28.65 -0.38 33.68
CA LEU A 573 29.74 0.13 32.83
C LEU A 573 29.76 1.68 32.72
N GLY A 574 28.86 2.38 33.44
CA GLY A 574 28.62 3.82 33.26
C GLY A 574 29.12 4.76 34.38
N GLU A 575 29.34 4.29 35.62
CA GLU A 575 29.47 5.21 36.78
C GLU A 575 30.76 5.08 37.61
N TYR A 576 31.55 4.02 37.43
CA TYR A 576 32.82 3.83 38.17
C TYR A 576 34.03 3.75 37.22
N ALA A 577 34.30 4.86 36.53
CA ALA A 577 35.63 5.10 36.01
C ALA A 577 36.63 5.25 37.17
N LEU A 578 37.81 4.66 37.02
CA LEU A 578 38.94 4.78 37.95
C LEU A 578 39.50 6.21 37.96
N ALA A 579 38.80 7.13 38.63
CA ALA A 579 39.18 8.53 38.78
C ALA A 579 39.62 8.82 40.22
N GLY A 580 40.91 8.63 40.53
CA GLY A 580 41.40 8.85 41.91
C GLY A 580 42.84 8.43 42.22
N ALA A 581 43.69 8.14 41.23
CA ALA A 581 45.11 7.86 41.45
C ALA A 581 46.00 8.77 40.60
N PRO A 582 46.38 9.95 41.12
CA PRO A 582 47.47 10.75 40.57
C PRO A 582 48.76 10.48 41.36
N VAL A 583 49.56 9.54 40.88
CA VAL A 583 50.97 9.86 40.63
C VAL A 583 51.15 9.68 39.13
N ALA A 584 50.89 10.74 38.38
CA ALA A 584 51.62 10.90 37.13
C ALA A 584 53.11 10.96 37.51
N LEU A 585 54.01 10.43 36.66
CA LEU A 585 55.33 11.06 36.66
C LEU A 585 55.10 12.55 36.35
N PRO A 586 55.58 13.49 37.18
CA PRO A 586 55.23 14.90 37.06
C PRO A 586 55.52 15.41 35.64
N GLY A 587 54.52 15.79 34.84
CA GLY A 587 53.09 15.63 35.16
C GLY A 587 52.12 15.86 34.00
N LYS A 588 51.49 14.77 33.50
CA LYS A 588 50.02 14.69 33.29
C LYS A 588 49.48 13.24 33.44
N PRO A 589 48.27 13.07 34.03
CA PRO A 589 47.62 11.77 34.23
C PRO A 589 46.86 11.26 32.99
N MET A 590 46.07 10.18 33.13
CA MET A 590 45.71 9.30 32.00
C MET A 590 44.40 8.47 32.27
N VAL A 591 43.33 8.62 31.47
CA VAL A 591 42.03 7.86 31.45
C VAL A 591 41.99 6.74 30.40
N SER A 592 41.79 5.48 30.81
CA SER A 592 41.77 4.29 29.93
C SER A 592 40.39 3.98 29.34
N VAL A 593 40.27 3.87 28.02
CA VAL A 593 39.07 3.36 27.31
C VAL A 593 39.51 2.20 26.42
N GLY A 594 39.25 0.96 26.85
CA GLY A 594 40.07 -0.17 26.42
C GLY A 594 41.47 -0.09 27.06
N ASN A 595 42.50 -0.64 26.41
CA ASN A 595 43.86 -0.74 26.95
C ASN A 595 44.68 0.57 26.82
N LYS A 596 44.66 1.38 27.90
CA LYS A 596 45.43 2.61 28.20
C LYS A 596 44.89 3.95 27.63
N SER A 597 45.58 5.05 27.94
CA SER A 597 44.94 6.15 28.69
C SER A 597 45.16 7.63 28.21
N VAL A 598 44.33 8.63 28.64
CA VAL A 598 44.41 10.09 28.25
C VAL A 598 43.85 11.13 29.30
N PRO A 599 44.41 12.34 29.55
CA PRO A 599 43.86 13.36 30.48
C PRO A 599 42.72 14.28 29.94
N ASP A 600 41.93 14.91 30.83
CA ASP A 600 40.68 15.69 30.57
C ASP A 600 40.82 17.24 30.60
N ILE A 601 39.99 17.97 29.81
CA ILE A 601 39.58 19.40 29.99
C ILE A 601 38.33 19.83 29.14
N SER A 602 37.11 19.60 29.67
CA SER A 602 35.92 20.51 29.71
C SER A 602 35.23 21.20 28.48
N GLN A 603 33.99 20.76 28.20
CA GLN A 603 32.69 21.49 27.93
C GLN A 603 32.46 22.54 26.79
N LYS A 604 31.43 22.30 25.94
CA LYS A 604 30.12 23.04 25.90
C LYS A 604 29.04 22.45 24.95
N THR A 605 27.78 22.85 25.18
CA THR A 605 26.46 22.25 24.82
C THR A 605 25.90 22.32 23.37
N LYS A 606 24.91 21.42 23.14
CA LYS A 606 23.63 21.51 22.37
C LYS A 606 23.49 20.91 20.95
N ILE A 607 22.25 20.44 20.71
CA ILE A 607 21.74 19.51 19.67
C ILE A 607 21.70 20.11 18.25
N THR A 608 22.04 19.30 17.24
CA THR A 608 21.54 19.42 15.84
C THR A 608 21.25 18.03 15.24
N GLY A 609 20.15 17.88 14.48
CA GLY A 609 19.71 16.62 13.83
C GLY A 609 20.09 16.53 12.34
N PRO A 610 19.51 15.58 11.56
CA PRO A 610 18.10 15.79 11.19
C PRO A 610 17.19 14.56 11.07
N TYR A 611 15.90 14.84 11.20
CA TYR A 611 14.77 14.06 10.67
C TYR A 611 14.91 13.79 9.16
N VAL A 612 14.38 12.64 8.70
CA VAL A 612 13.92 12.50 7.30
C VAL A 612 12.51 13.09 7.20
N LYS A 613 12.29 14.00 6.24
CA LYS A 613 11.00 14.61 5.96
C LYS A 613 10.32 13.91 4.78
N PRO A 614 9.03 13.56 4.83
CA PRO A 614 8.25 13.24 3.64
C PRO A 614 8.05 14.50 2.76
N ALA A 615 7.82 14.30 1.47
CA ALA A 615 7.44 15.37 0.55
C ALA A 615 5.96 15.79 0.74
N PRO A 616 5.58 17.05 0.44
CA PRO A 616 4.18 17.50 0.50
C PRO A 616 3.45 17.42 -0.86
N TYR A 617 2.14 17.20 -0.77
CA TYR A 617 1.10 17.24 -1.82
C TYR A 617 1.02 16.11 -2.86
N GLY A 618 -0.11 15.42 -2.80
CA GLY A 618 -0.60 14.44 -3.77
C GLY A 618 -1.86 13.77 -3.24
N PHE A 619 -3.04 14.33 -3.53
CA PHE A 619 -4.32 13.67 -3.21
C PHE A 619 -4.69 12.66 -4.31
N GLY A 620 -5.07 11.44 -3.89
CA GLY A 620 -5.60 10.40 -4.76
C GLY A 620 -6.14 9.23 -3.94
N PHE A 621 -7.35 8.77 -4.26
CA PHE A 621 -7.95 7.55 -3.71
C PHE A 621 -7.58 6.33 -4.55
N GLY A 622 -7.59 5.15 -3.93
CA GLY A 622 -7.43 3.84 -4.60
C GLY A 622 -5.98 3.33 -4.55
N ASP A 623 -5.68 2.07 -4.23
CA ASP A 623 -6.56 0.92 -4.02
C ASP A 623 -6.04 -0.06 -2.94
N LEU A 624 -6.95 -0.84 -2.36
CA LEU A 624 -6.70 -1.93 -1.42
C LEU A 624 -6.42 -3.25 -2.17
N SER A 625 -5.15 -3.58 -2.39
CA SER A 625 -4.75 -4.98 -2.67
C SER A 625 -3.78 -5.52 -1.61
N LYS A 626 -4.36 -6.06 -0.53
CA LYS A 626 -3.66 -7.03 0.30
C LYS A 626 -3.63 -8.38 -0.43
N GLN A 627 -2.46 -8.89 -0.77
CA GLN A 627 -2.13 -10.32 -0.58
C GLN A 627 -0.60 -10.50 -0.56
N GLY A 628 -0.13 -11.25 0.43
CA GLY A 628 1.24 -11.13 0.94
C GLY A 628 2.34 -11.81 0.13
N ARG A 629 3.56 -11.29 0.32
CA ARG A 629 4.72 -12.05 0.88
C ARG A 629 5.92 -11.11 1.09
N LEU A 630 6.09 -10.60 2.31
CA LEU A 630 7.37 -10.02 2.73
C LEU A 630 8.32 -11.15 3.13
N TYR A 631 9.22 -11.51 2.21
CA TYR A 631 10.30 -12.45 2.50
C TYR A 631 11.36 -11.73 3.35
N ARG A 632 11.51 -12.09 4.62
CA ARG A 632 12.77 -11.90 5.37
C ARG A 632 13.47 -13.26 5.47
N PRO A 633 14.80 -13.34 5.25
CA PRO A 633 15.49 -14.61 5.31
C PRO A 633 15.58 -15.14 6.74
N VAL A 634 15.16 -16.40 6.93
CA VAL A 634 15.43 -17.20 8.13
C VAL A 634 16.86 -17.77 8.02
N PRO A 635 17.63 -17.85 9.13
CA PRO A 635 18.96 -18.47 9.12
C PRO A 635 18.85 -20.00 9.00
N ALA A 636 18.67 -20.51 7.77
CA ALA A 636 18.61 -21.94 7.46
C ALA A 636 19.46 -22.25 6.21
N ARG A 637 20.78 -22.17 6.35
CA ARG A 637 21.75 -22.47 5.27
C ARG A 637 22.73 -23.61 5.58
N ALA A 638 22.78 -24.10 6.82
CA ALA A 638 23.62 -25.25 7.19
C ALA A 638 23.01 -26.59 6.73
N GLU A 639 21.74 -26.85 7.06
CA GLU A 639 21.10 -28.15 6.79
C GLU A 639 20.86 -28.44 5.30
N ARG A 640 20.67 -27.41 4.47
CA ARG A 640 20.49 -27.58 3.01
C ARG A 640 21.78 -27.86 2.24
N LEU A 641 22.95 -27.68 2.84
CA LEU A 641 24.22 -28.07 2.21
C LEU A 641 24.47 -29.58 2.35
N ALA A 642 24.10 -30.18 3.48
CA ALA A 642 24.23 -31.62 3.70
C ALA A 642 23.37 -32.48 2.75
N GLN A 643 22.19 -32.00 2.35
CA GLN A 643 21.33 -32.70 1.39
C GLN A 643 21.78 -32.55 -0.09
N LEU A 644 22.65 -31.58 -0.40
CA LEU A 644 23.12 -31.38 -1.78
C LEU A 644 24.27 -32.32 -2.15
N ASP A 645 25.14 -32.66 -1.19
CA ASP A 645 26.28 -33.54 -1.45
C ASP A 645 25.88 -35.02 -1.66
N SER A 646 24.73 -35.47 -1.14
CA SER A 646 24.22 -36.83 -1.42
C SER A 646 23.65 -37.00 -2.84
N LEU A 647 23.19 -35.91 -3.46
CA LEU A 647 22.70 -35.90 -4.85
C LEU A 647 23.81 -35.82 -5.91
N LEU A 648 25.06 -35.56 -5.49
CA LEU A 648 26.20 -35.31 -6.40
C LEU A 648 27.30 -36.38 -6.34
N GLY A 649 27.08 -37.48 -5.61
CA GLY A 649 27.93 -38.68 -5.68
C GLY A 649 29.39 -38.48 -5.23
N ARG A 650 29.66 -37.55 -4.32
CA ARG A 650 31.03 -37.25 -3.85
C ARG A 650 31.36 -38.00 -2.56
N PRO A 651 32.57 -38.58 -2.41
CA PRO A 651 32.94 -39.30 -1.20
C PRO A 651 33.10 -38.36 0.00
N ALA A 652 32.55 -38.77 1.14
CA ALA A 652 32.64 -38.03 2.40
C ALA A 652 34.08 -37.91 2.90
N ARG A 653 34.42 -36.77 3.52
CA ARG A 653 35.66 -36.63 4.31
C ARG A 653 35.42 -37.11 5.74
N PRO A 654 36.39 -37.78 6.36
CA PRO A 654 36.21 -38.44 7.66
C PRO A 654 36.08 -37.44 8.81
N GLU A 655 35.35 -37.87 9.82
CA GLU A 655 35.26 -37.22 11.13
C GLU A 655 36.61 -37.25 11.85
N THR A 656 36.88 -36.23 12.67
CA THR A 656 37.84 -36.37 13.79
C THR A 656 37.17 -35.94 15.08
N ALA A 657 37.10 -36.92 15.97
CA ALA A 657 36.38 -36.96 17.23
C ALA A 657 36.80 -35.91 18.27
N THR A 658 35.88 -35.75 19.21
CA THR A 658 36.05 -35.38 20.64
C THR A 658 37.47 -35.53 21.22
N VAL A 659 37.94 -34.49 21.93
CA VAL A 659 38.79 -34.65 23.13
C VAL A 659 38.46 -33.58 24.17
N ALA A 660 38.30 -34.00 25.42
CA ALA A 660 38.64 -33.25 26.62
C ALA A 660 39.36 -34.23 27.58
N PRO A 661 39.96 -33.78 28.69
CA PRO A 661 41.12 -32.89 28.78
C PRO A 661 42.34 -33.62 29.44
N THR A 662 43.59 -33.18 29.23
CA THR A 662 44.71 -33.29 30.23
C THR A 662 46.05 -32.70 29.75
N ASP A 663 46.79 -32.16 30.72
CA ASP A 663 48.25 -32.15 30.90
C ASP A 663 49.29 -31.56 29.90
N SER A 664 49.69 -30.33 30.24
CA SER A 664 51.00 -30.02 30.86
C SER A 664 52.29 -29.85 30.02
N ALA A 665 53.25 -29.15 30.66
CA ALA A 665 54.67 -28.91 30.30
C ALA A 665 54.95 -27.92 29.16
N ARG A 666 55.90 -26.97 29.23
CA ARG A 666 56.88 -26.47 30.26
C ARG A 666 57.31 -25.05 29.79
N PHE A 667 57.80 -24.11 30.59
CA PHE A 667 58.13 -23.99 32.03
C PHE A 667 57.98 -22.50 32.45
N GLY A 668 57.82 -22.22 33.76
CA GLY A 668 57.86 -20.86 34.32
C GLY A 668 57.45 -20.85 35.79
N THR A 669 58.42 -20.87 36.71
CA THR A 669 58.16 -20.96 38.16
C THR A 669 57.58 -19.67 38.72
N TYR A 670 56.33 -19.72 39.18
CA TYR A 670 55.71 -18.69 40.00
C TYR A 670 55.06 -19.28 41.25
N VAL A 671 55.13 -18.53 42.35
CA VAL A 671 54.68 -18.96 43.67
C VAL A 671 53.16 -19.06 43.70
N LYS A 672 52.66 -20.22 44.10
CA LYS A 672 51.25 -20.41 44.42
C LYS A 672 50.96 -19.71 45.75
N ALA A 673 50.07 -18.73 45.74
CA ALA A 673 49.59 -18.11 46.97
C ALA A 673 48.57 -19.07 47.62
N ASP A 674 49.05 -19.92 48.51
CA ASP A 674 48.21 -20.91 49.21
C ASP A 674 47.31 -20.29 50.30
N GLU A 675 47.42 -18.98 50.54
CA GLU A 675 46.54 -18.20 51.42
C GLU A 675 45.83 -17.07 50.65
N PRO A 676 44.56 -16.75 50.97
CA PRO A 676 43.86 -15.63 50.36
C PRO A 676 44.51 -14.30 50.76
N LEU A 677 44.70 -13.40 49.78
CA LEU A 677 45.29 -12.07 50.03
C LEU A 677 44.59 -11.35 51.22
N PRO A 678 45.35 -10.77 52.17
CA PRO A 678 44.79 -10.10 53.34
C PRO A 678 43.76 -9.03 52.94
N ALA A 679 42.63 -8.98 53.66
CA ALA A 679 41.51 -8.10 53.31
C ALA A 679 41.93 -6.61 53.21
N ASP A 680 42.85 -6.18 54.07
CA ASP A 680 43.36 -4.79 54.10
C ASP A 680 44.25 -4.47 52.88
N PHE A 681 45.04 -5.44 52.41
CA PHE A 681 45.83 -5.32 51.19
C PHE A 681 44.92 -5.18 49.96
N VAL A 682 43.85 -5.97 49.90
CA VAL A 682 42.83 -5.87 48.83
C VAL A 682 42.06 -4.55 48.92
N ALA A 683 41.69 -4.09 50.13
CA ALA A 683 41.00 -2.81 50.32
C ALA A 683 41.86 -1.60 49.90
N GLY A 684 43.17 -1.65 50.20
CA GLY A 684 44.14 -0.65 49.76
C GLY A 684 44.30 -0.60 48.23
N LEU A 685 44.32 -1.77 47.58
CA LEU A 685 44.42 -1.91 46.12
C LEU A 685 43.27 -1.24 45.35
N PHE A 686 42.06 -1.25 45.92
CA PHE A 686 40.86 -0.61 45.33
C PHE A 686 40.54 0.77 45.92
N LYS A 687 41.37 1.30 46.83
CA LYS A 687 41.16 2.58 47.55
C LYS A 687 39.77 2.70 48.21
N LEU A 688 39.35 1.65 48.89
CA LEU A 688 38.02 1.59 49.50
C LEU A 688 37.90 2.57 50.69
N GLY A 689 36.78 3.30 50.75
CA GLY A 689 36.46 4.18 51.87
C GLY A 689 36.04 3.42 53.14
N ALA A 690 35.94 4.11 54.28
CA ALA A 690 35.59 3.50 55.58
C ALA A 690 34.25 2.73 55.60
N ASN A 691 33.36 3.02 54.65
CA ASN A 691 32.06 2.38 54.47
C ASN A 691 32.06 1.28 53.40
N GLU A 692 33.22 0.93 52.83
CA GLU A 692 33.37 -0.04 51.75
C GLU A 692 34.20 -1.24 52.19
N THR A 693 33.79 -2.44 51.76
CA THR A 693 34.41 -3.71 52.18
C THR A 693 34.68 -4.57 50.97
N ALA A 694 35.91 -5.07 50.82
CA ALA A 694 36.27 -6.09 49.84
C ALA A 694 36.30 -7.47 50.49
N LYS A 695 35.75 -8.48 49.81
CA LYS A 695 35.99 -9.89 50.17
C LYS A 695 36.53 -10.66 48.96
N PRO A 696 37.72 -11.29 49.07
CA PRO A 696 38.23 -12.16 48.02
C PRO A 696 37.40 -13.45 47.95
N LEU A 697 37.16 -13.92 46.72
CA LEU A 697 36.58 -15.20 46.39
C LEU A 697 37.62 -15.97 45.58
N ALA A 698 38.10 -17.08 46.14
CA ALA A 698 38.94 -18.02 45.42
C ALA A 698 38.12 -18.71 44.32
N THR A 699 38.74 -18.91 43.16
CA THR A 699 38.21 -19.74 42.07
C THR A 699 39.16 -20.89 41.79
N ALA A 700 38.66 -21.99 41.23
CA ALA A 700 39.45 -23.20 40.97
C ALA A 700 40.67 -22.95 40.07
N ASP A 701 40.57 -21.94 39.20
CA ASP A 701 41.57 -21.60 38.18
C ASP A 701 42.68 -20.63 38.67
N GLY A 702 42.73 -20.32 39.97
CA GLY A 702 43.69 -19.36 40.54
C GLY A 702 43.38 -17.88 40.28
N LYS A 703 42.20 -17.55 39.74
CA LYS A 703 41.74 -16.15 39.54
C LYS A 703 41.15 -15.60 40.85
N LEU A 704 41.54 -14.38 41.20
CA LEU A 704 41.06 -13.68 42.40
C LEU A 704 39.88 -12.76 42.03
N LEU A 705 38.67 -13.16 42.43
CA LEU A 705 37.47 -12.34 42.29
C LEU A 705 37.24 -11.52 43.55
N VAL A 706 37.27 -10.20 43.45
CA VAL A 706 37.00 -9.32 44.61
C VAL A 706 35.58 -8.78 44.55
N LYS A 707 34.78 -9.12 45.56
CA LYS A 707 33.45 -8.53 45.76
C LYS A 707 33.56 -7.30 46.66
N VAL A 708 33.26 -6.13 46.12
CA VAL A 708 33.21 -4.87 46.89
C VAL A 708 31.77 -4.58 47.31
N THR A 709 31.57 -4.13 48.56
CA THR A 709 30.27 -3.77 49.13
C THR A 709 30.34 -2.45 49.89
N ARG A 710 29.59 -1.43 49.43
CA ARG A 710 29.41 -0.12 50.09
C ARG A 710 28.21 -0.16 51.04
N LYS A 711 28.46 -0.04 52.35
CA LYS A 711 27.44 0.29 53.36
C LYS A 711 27.13 1.79 53.30
N ASP A 712 26.12 2.15 52.51
CA ASP A 712 25.07 3.12 52.86
C ASP A 712 24.45 3.73 51.62
N THR A 713 23.24 3.26 51.34
CA THR A 713 22.05 3.94 50.79
C THR A 713 21.22 2.87 50.08
N ALA A 714 20.14 2.43 50.73
CA ALA A 714 19.20 1.51 50.10
C ALA A 714 18.48 2.24 48.97
N GLN A 715 18.83 1.94 47.71
CA GLN A 715 18.25 2.61 46.55
C GLN A 715 16.75 2.31 46.52
N LYS A 716 15.92 3.36 46.60
CA LYS A 716 14.47 3.26 46.44
C LYS A 716 14.19 2.68 45.05
N ALA A 717 13.47 1.57 44.99
CA ALA A 717 13.26 0.82 43.77
C ALA A 717 11.81 0.34 43.70
N THR A 718 11.18 0.52 42.54
CA THR A 718 9.84 0.01 42.27
C THR A 718 9.89 -1.47 41.91
N PHE A 719 8.73 -2.15 41.94
CA PHE A 719 8.60 -3.50 41.41
C PHE A 719 9.12 -3.58 39.96
N GLN A 720 8.86 -2.56 39.16
CA GLN A 720 9.25 -2.48 37.75
C GLN A 720 10.77 -2.39 37.57
N ASP A 721 11.48 -1.70 38.47
CA ASP A 721 12.94 -1.62 38.47
C ASP A 721 13.58 -2.98 38.85
N ILE A 722 13.01 -3.64 39.86
CA ILE A 722 13.43 -4.98 40.28
C ILE A 722 13.16 -6.00 39.17
N ALA A 723 12.02 -5.89 38.48
CA ALA A 723 11.69 -6.75 37.35
C ALA A 723 12.65 -6.55 36.17
N LYS A 724 12.90 -5.31 35.73
CA LYS A 724 13.85 -5.00 34.64
C LYS A 724 15.23 -5.58 34.88
N ARG A 725 15.75 -5.39 36.09
CA ARG A 725 17.09 -5.83 36.48
C ARG A 725 17.15 -7.34 36.71
N PHE A 726 16.26 -7.91 37.52
CA PHE A 726 16.47 -9.25 38.10
C PHE A 726 15.46 -10.33 37.71
N SER A 727 14.42 -10.02 36.92
CA SER A 727 13.50 -11.07 36.44
C SER A 727 14.14 -11.86 35.30
N SER A 728 14.06 -13.19 35.37
CA SER A 728 14.50 -14.11 34.31
C SER A 728 13.46 -14.31 33.21
N SER A 729 12.27 -13.71 33.32
CA SER A 729 11.24 -13.73 32.28
C SER A 729 11.48 -12.66 31.20
N SER A 730 11.01 -12.91 29.97
CA SER A 730 11.01 -11.92 28.89
C SER A 730 10.19 -10.68 29.21
N SER A 731 9.23 -10.77 30.14
CA SER A 731 8.48 -9.62 30.68
C SER A 731 9.38 -8.59 31.37
N ARG A 732 10.64 -8.92 31.72
CA ARG A 732 11.58 -7.95 32.31
C ARG A 732 11.70 -6.66 31.50
N TRP A 733 11.67 -6.74 30.17
CA TRP A 733 11.82 -5.58 29.29
C TRP A 733 10.67 -4.56 29.40
N SER A 734 9.46 -5.01 29.75
CA SER A 734 8.31 -4.16 30.07
C SER A 734 8.20 -3.83 31.57
N GLY A 735 9.19 -4.20 32.39
CA GLY A 735 9.12 -4.09 33.85
C GLY A 735 8.17 -5.10 34.49
N GLY A 736 8.18 -6.32 33.97
CA GLY A 736 7.35 -7.44 34.44
C GLY A 736 5.91 -7.40 33.93
N ASP A 737 5.57 -6.52 32.97
CA ASP A 737 4.18 -6.27 32.57
C ASP A 737 3.52 -7.49 31.93
N LEU A 738 2.39 -7.92 32.50
CA LEU A 738 1.52 -8.99 31.98
C LEU A 738 0.29 -8.44 31.24
N TYR A 739 0.18 -7.11 31.11
CA TYR A 739 -0.98 -6.42 30.57
C TYR A 739 -2.27 -6.75 31.36
N TRP A 740 -3.43 -6.70 30.68
CA TRP A 740 -4.75 -6.96 31.25
C TRP A 740 -5.12 -8.44 31.13
N LEU A 741 -4.89 -9.20 32.21
CA LEU A 741 -5.27 -10.60 32.33
C LEU A 741 -6.77 -10.75 32.55
N ALA A 742 -7.42 -11.63 31.81
CA ALA A 742 -8.76 -12.15 32.11
C ALA A 742 -8.66 -13.45 32.92
N ARG A 743 -9.75 -13.88 33.60
CA ARG A 743 -9.72 -15.15 34.37
C ARG A 743 -9.53 -16.40 33.52
N ASP A 744 -9.86 -16.31 32.24
CA ASP A 744 -9.77 -17.34 31.21
C ASP A 744 -8.58 -17.12 30.25
N ASP A 745 -7.62 -16.26 30.62
CA ASP A 745 -6.38 -16.03 29.87
C ASP A 745 -5.61 -17.35 29.71
N LYS A 746 -5.34 -17.72 28.44
CA LYS A 746 -4.59 -18.92 28.06
C LYS A 746 -3.16 -18.61 27.59
N ALA A 747 -2.76 -17.34 27.57
CA ALA A 747 -1.41 -16.92 27.19
C ALA A 747 -0.43 -17.02 28.37
N HIS A 748 -0.94 -16.99 29.60
CA HIS A 748 -0.16 -17.04 30.83
C HIS A 748 -0.44 -18.32 31.63
N ASP A 749 0.49 -18.73 32.51
CA ASP A 749 0.29 -19.88 33.39
C ASP A 749 -0.90 -19.62 34.34
N LYS A 750 -1.82 -20.60 34.43
CA LYS A 750 -3.03 -20.48 35.26
C LYS A 750 -2.73 -20.11 36.71
N LYS A 751 -1.62 -20.58 37.30
CA LYS A 751 -1.21 -20.24 38.67
C LYS A 751 -0.90 -18.75 38.83
N ILE A 752 -0.36 -18.11 37.79
CA ILE A 752 -0.07 -16.66 37.73
C ILE A 752 -1.39 -15.89 37.67
N VAL A 753 -2.30 -16.31 36.78
CA VAL A 753 -3.62 -15.69 36.62
C VAL A 753 -4.44 -15.79 37.91
N ASP A 754 -4.56 -16.99 38.49
CA ASP A 754 -5.29 -17.21 39.74
C ASP A 754 -4.72 -16.36 40.90
N ALA A 755 -3.39 -16.28 41.03
CA ALA A 755 -2.74 -15.44 42.01
C ALA A 755 -3.01 -13.94 41.77
N ALA A 756 -2.87 -13.46 40.54
CA ALA A 756 -3.14 -12.06 40.19
C ALA A 756 -4.59 -11.64 40.52
N PHE A 757 -5.58 -12.52 40.30
CA PHE A 757 -6.97 -12.27 40.63
C PHE A 757 -7.30 -12.32 42.14
N SER A 758 -6.48 -13.01 42.94
CA SER A 758 -6.64 -13.10 44.41
C SER A 758 -6.08 -11.88 45.18
N LEU A 759 -5.30 -11.03 44.53
CA LEU A 759 -4.60 -9.92 45.18
C LEU A 759 -5.44 -8.64 45.29
N SER A 760 -5.14 -7.87 46.33
CA SER A 760 -5.49 -6.44 46.47
C SER A 760 -4.47 -5.54 45.75
N LYS A 761 -4.87 -4.29 45.45
CA LYS A 761 -4.03 -3.32 44.74
C LYS A 761 -2.69 -3.09 45.44
N GLY A 762 -1.59 -3.24 44.69
CA GLY A 762 -0.22 -3.11 45.16
C GLY A 762 0.28 -4.26 46.05
N SER A 763 -0.53 -5.30 46.29
CA SER A 763 -0.15 -6.44 47.13
C SER A 763 0.64 -7.49 46.34
N LEU A 764 1.55 -8.20 47.01
CA LEU A 764 2.47 -9.18 46.41
C LEU A 764 2.08 -10.62 46.75
N SER A 765 1.87 -11.47 45.74
CA SER A 765 1.61 -12.90 45.94
C SER A 765 2.74 -13.58 46.71
N PRO A 766 2.49 -14.72 47.38
CA PRO A 766 3.55 -15.66 47.72
C PRO A 766 4.37 -16.05 46.49
N VAL A 767 5.54 -16.68 46.71
CA VAL A 767 6.31 -17.28 45.61
C VAL A 767 5.61 -18.55 45.13
N ILE A 768 5.33 -18.59 43.83
CA ILE A 768 4.62 -19.64 43.10
C ILE A 768 5.65 -20.48 42.35
N LYS A 769 5.63 -21.80 42.52
CA LYS A 769 6.45 -22.72 41.71
C LYS A 769 5.75 -22.99 40.38
N LEU A 770 6.34 -22.55 39.27
CA LEU A 770 5.87 -22.89 37.93
C LEU A 770 6.34 -24.30 37.58
N ASN A 771 7.66 -24.50 37.61
CA ASN A 771 8.36 -25.78 37.41
C ASN A 771 9.63 -25.84 38.30
N ASP A 772 10.50 -26.83 38.11
CA ASP A 772 11.70 -27.02 38.97
C ASP A 772 12.75 -25.92 38.84
N SER A 773 12.78 -25.20 37.71
CA SER A 773 13.75 -24.14 37.41
C SER A 773 13.12 -22.75 37.29
N SER A 774 11.88 -22.56 37.75
CA SER A 774 11.15 -21.29 37.59
C SER A 774 10.14 -21.05 38.72
N TYR A 775 10.38 -19.96 39.44
CA TYR A 775 9.60 -19.49 40.58
C TYR A 775 9.22 -18.03 40.35
N VAL A 776 7.94 -17.71 40.46
CA VAL A 776 7.38 -16.38 40.14
C VAL A 776 6.63 -15.80 41.33
N PHE A 777 6.61 -14.49 41.45
CA PHE A 777 5.61 -13.79 42.26
C PHE A 777 5.06 -12.59 41.49
N VAL A 778 3.81 -12.24 41.76
CA VAL A 778 3.09 -11.18 41.04
C VAL A 778 2.59 -10.08 41.97
N THR A 779 2.42 -8.90 41.39
CA THR A 779 1.66 -7.78 41.97
C THR A 779 0.49 -7.43 41.07
N MET A 780 -0.62 -6.98 41.65
CA MET A 780 -1.79 -6.49 40.92
C MET A 780 -1.86 -4.96 41.04
N GLU A 781 -1.72 -4.25 39.92
CA GLU A 781 -1.69 -2.78 39.86
C GLU A 781 -3.09 -2.17 39.73
N GLU A 782 -4.00 -2.82 39.01
CA GLU A 782 -5.37 -2.36 38.78
C GLU A 782 -6.33 -3.54 38.59
N LYS A 783 -7.60 -3.35 38.92
CA LYS A 783 -8.67 -4.33 38.72
C LYS A 783 -9.89 -3.65 38.11
N LYS A 784 -10.30 -4.11 36.93
CA LYS A 784 -11.57 -3.75 36.30
C LYS A 784 -12.57 -4.84 36.65
N ALA A 785 -13.67 -4.42 37.29
CA ALA A 785 -14.78 -5.31 37.58
C ALA A 785 -15.37 -5.87 36.27
N ALA A 786 -15.98 -7.05 36.33
CA ALA A 786 -16.79 -7.54 35.24
C ALA A 786 -17.97 -6.58 35.06
N PHE A 787 -18.29 -6.21 33.82
CA PHE A 787 -19.44 -5.38 33.51
C PHE A 787 -20.11 -5.89 32.24
N THR A 788 -21.40 -5.63 32.09
CA THR A 788 -22.09 -5.87 30.83
C THR A 788 -22.13 -4.57 30.06
N ARG A 789 -21.67 -4.55 28.81
CA ARG A 789 -21.71 -3.34 27.97
C ARG A 789 -23.17 -2.89 27.86
N PRO A 790 -23.50 -1.63 28.21
CA PRO A 790 -24.88 -1.16 28.20
C PRO A 790 -25.44 -1.15 26.78
N PHE A 791 -26.76 -1.28 26.65
CA PHE A 791 -27.46 -1.32 25.37
C PHE A 791 -27.04 -0.16 24.43
N SER A 792 -26.84 1.04 24.96
CA SER A 792 -26.41 2.23 24.19
C SER A 792 -25.09 2.01 23.42
N GLU A 793 -24.14 1.27 23.97
CA GLU A 793 -22.85 0.98 23.31
C GLU A 793 -22.96 -0.12 22.24
N VAL A 794 -23.89 -1.06 22.40
CA VAL A 794 -24.02 -2.24 21.52
C VAL A 794 -25.21 -2.16 20.56
N ARG A 795 -26.10 -1.16 20.70
CA ARG A 795 -27.31 -0.98 19.89
C ARG A 795 -27.06 -1.11 18.39
N SER A 796 -26.05 -0.42 17.87
CA SER A 796 -25.72 -0.46 16.43
C SER A 796 -25.19 -1.83 15.98
N LYS A 797 -24.53 -2.61 16.86
CA LYS A 797 -24.11 -3.99 16.54
C LYS A 797 -25.33 -4.91 16.47
N ILE A 798 -26.30 -4.71 17.36
CA ILE A 798 -27.55 -5.48 17.43
C ILE A 798 -28.46 -5.15 16.25
N ASP A 799 -28.67 -3.87 15.90
CA ASP A 799 -29.42 -3.46 14.71
C ASP A 799 -28.84 -4.10 13.46
N ASN A 800 -27.52 -3.98 13.23
CA ASN A 800 -26.86 -4.61 12.08
C ASN A 800 -27.01 -6.14 12.06
N LYS A 801 -27.02 -6.82 13.22
CA LYS A 801 -27.21 -8.28 13.32
C LYS A 801 -28.64 -8.67 12.92
N LEU A 802 -29.64 -8.06 13.56
CA LEU A 802 -31.06 -8.35 13.32
C LEU A 802 -31.47 -7.93 11.90
N ARG A 803 -31.00 -6.78 11.42
CA ARG A 803 -31.30 -6.25 10.10
C ARG A 803 -30.85 -7.23 9.01
N ARG A 804 -29.61 -7.70 9.09
CA ARG A 804 -29.07 -8.73 8.17
C ARG A 804 -29.83 -10.06 8.26
N ALA A 805 -30.29 -10.44 9.45
CA ALA A 805 -31.07 -11.67 9.62
C ALA A 805 -32.45 -11.56 8.95
N GLN A 806 -33.16 -10.45 9.14
CA GLN A 806 -34.46 -10.19 8.52
C GLN A 806 -34.33 -9.96 7.00
N GLU A 807 -33.33 -9.19 6.55
CA GLU A 807 -32.99 -9.03 5.13
C GLU A 807 -32.76 -10.38 4.45
N LYS A 808 -32.02 -11.30 5.11
CA LYS A 808 -31.80 -12.65 4.60
C LYS A 808 -33.10 -13.44 4.52
N GLN A 809 -33.94 -13.41 5.57
CA GLN A 809 -35.24 -14.10 5.55
C GLN A 809 -36.15 -13.60 4.42
N LEU A 810 -36.21 -12.28 4.20
CA LEU A 810 -36.95 -11.68 3.10
C LEU A 810 -36.36 -12.06 1.72
N TYR A 811 -35.03 -12.16 1.62
CA TYR A 811 -34.34 -12.56 0.39
C TYR A 811 -34.57 -14.04 0.05
N ASP A 812 -34.44 -14.93 1.04
CA ASP A 812 -34.66 -16.37 0.90
C ASP A 812 -36.13 -16.65 0.50
N GLN A 813 -37.08 -15.91 1.09
CA GLN A 813 -38.51 -15.95 0.73
C GLN A 813 -38.77 -15.38 -0.69
N LEU A 814 -38.15 -14.24 -1.05
CA LEU A 814 -38.26 -13.64 -2.38
C LEU A 814 -37.80 -14.62 -3.48
N LEU A 815 -36.64 -15.27 -3.30
CA LEU A 815 -36.13 -16.25 -4.26
C LEU A 815 -37.05 -17.47 -4.36
N LYS A 816 -37.58 -17.96 -3.23
CA LYS A 816 -38.55 -19.06 -3.22
C LYS A 816 -39.82 -18.70 -4.00
N ASP A 817 -40.35 -17.49 -3.79
CA ASP A 817 -41.57 -17.01 -4.46
C ASP A 817 -41.34 -16.70 -5.94
N LEU A 818 -40.13 -16.36 -6.36
CA LEU A 818 -39.77 -16.20 -7.77
C LEU A 818 -39.58 -17.56 -8.45
N ARG A 819 -38.79 -18.47 -7.86
CA ARG A 819 -38.59 -19.84 -8.37
C ARG A 819 -39.91 -20.62 -8.46
N GLY A 820 -40.84 -20.41 -7.53
CA GLY A 820 -42.16 -21.06 -7.53
C GLY A 820 -43.15 -20.52 -8.56
N ARG A 821 -42.87 -19.39 -9.23
CA ARG A 821 -43.72 -18.79 -10.27
C ARG A 821 -43.17 -18.95 -11.68
N ALA A 822 -41.85 -19.07 -11.83
CA ALA A 822 -41.18 -19.22 -13.12
C ALA A 822 -41.11 -20.69 -13.54
N LYS A 823 -41.07 -20.93 -14.86
CA LYS A 823 -40.71 -22.24 -15.42
C LYS A 823 -39.18 -22.33 -15.51
N ILE A 824 -38.57 -23.29 -14.83
CA ILE A 824 -37.10 -23.44 -14.81
C ILE A 824 -36.75 -24.85 -15.31
N ASP A 825 -36.15 -24.92 -16.50
CA ASP A 825 -35.71 -26.17 -17.12
C ASP A 825 -34.17 -26.20 -17.14
N ILE A 826 -33.54 -27.00 -16.28
CA ILE A 826 -32.08 -27.19 -16.29
C ILE A 826 -31.74 -28.35 -17.24
N VAL A 827 -30.94 -28.06 -18.27
CA VAL A 827 -30.58 -29.01 -19.33
C VAL A 827 -29.23 -29.68 -19.04
N MET A 828 -28.34 -28.95 -18.37
CA MET A 828 -26.98 -29.36 -18.05
C MET A 828 -26.90 -30.55 -17.08
N LYS A 829 -26.09 -31.54 -17.44
CA LYS A 829 -25.78 -32.75 -16.67
C LYS A 829 -24.33 -32.73 -16.17
N GLU A 830 -24.03 -33.58 -15.21
CA GLU A 830 -22.66 -33.75 -14.69
C GLU A 830 -21.68 -34.28 -15.76
N ALA A 831 -22.17 -35.16 -16.65
CA ALA A 831 -21.39 -35.68 -17.78
C ALA A 831 -20.90 -34.57 -18.72
N ASP A 832 -21.66 -33.48 -18.88
CA ASP A 832 -21.34 -32.35 -19.78
C ASP A 832 -20.16 -31.48 -19.27
N PHE A 833 -19.55 -31.87 -18.15
CA PHE A 833 -18.33 -31.28 -17.58
C PHE A 833 -17.14 -32.23 -17.51
N VAL A 834 -17.33 -33.52 -17.78
CA VAL A 834 -16.21 -34.46 -17.90
C VAL A 834 -15.57 -34.20 -19.25
N VAL A 835 -14.44 -33.49 -19.24
CA VAL A 835 -13.51 -33.56 -20.36
C VAL A 835 -13.02 -35.00 -20.37
N GLU A 836 -13.48 -35.81 -21.34
CA GLU A 836 -12.90 -37.12 -21.57
C GLU A 836 -11.38 -36.93 -21.68
N PRO A 837 -10.56 -37.69 -20.92
CA PRO A 837 -9.12 -37.58 -21.05
C PRO A 837 -8.77 -37.83 -22.51
N ILE A 838 -8.03 -36.90 -23.12
CA ILE A 838 -7.55 -37.04 -24.50
C ILE A 838 -6.94 -38.44 -24.61
N PRO A 839 -7.41 -39.31 -25.52
CA PRO A 839 -6.87 -40.65 -25.66
C PRO A 839 -5.36 -40.60 -25.79
N GLU A 840 -4.67 -41.45 -25.03
CA GLU A 840 -3.21 -41.41 -24.87
C GLU A 840 -2.46 -41.58 -26.21
N GLU A 841 -3.16 -42.11 -27.21
CA GLU A 841 -2.78 -42.27 -28.63
C GLU A 841 -2.64 -40.97 -29.43
N ALA A 842 -3.00 -39.80 -28.88
CA ALA A 842 -2.91 -38.50 -29.56
C ALA A 842 -1.71 -37.63 -29.11
N GLN A 843 -0.72 -38.20 -28.42
CA GLN A 843 0.59 -37.56 -28.28
C GLN A 843 1.39 -37.76 -29.57
N PRO A 844 2.01 -36.72 -30.16
CA PRO A 844 2.86 -36.91 -31.33
C PRO A 844 4.06 -37.77 -30.93
N GLU A 845 4.28 -38.90 -31.61
CA GLU A 845 5.45 -39.75 -31.40
C GLU A 845 6.73 -38.90 -31.40
N GLU A 846 7.53 -39.00 -30.33
CA GLU A 846 8.88 -38.46 -30.33
C GLU A 846 9.64 -39.10 -31.50
N ALA A 847 10.03 -38.27 -32.47
CA ALA A 847 10.67 -38.74 -33.69
C ALA A 847 11.97 -39.49 -33.35
N GLN A 848 11.91 -40.82 -33.43
CA GLN A 848 13.09 -41.66 -33.24
C GLN A 848 14.16 -41.24 -34.26
N PRO A 849 15.43 -41.07 -33.83
CA PRO A 849 16.49 -40.66 -34.74
C PRO A 849 16.69 -41.74 -35.81
N LYS A 850 16.52 -41.36 -37.08
CA LYS A 850 16.77 -42.25 -38.23
C LYS A 850 18.16 -42.91 -38.11
N PRO A 851 18.29 -44.22 -38.32
CA PRO A 851 19.59 -44.84 -38.52
C PRO A 851 20.28 -44.20 -39.72
N ALA A 852 21.60 -43.98 -39.62
CA ALA A 852 22.38 -43.48 -40.75
C ALA A 852 22.41 -44.52 -41.89
N GLU A 853 22.00 -44.11 -43.09
CA GLU A 853 22.21 -44.90 -44.30
C GLU A 853 23.72 -44.96 -44.62
N PRO A 854 24.25 -46.11 -45.06
CA PRO A 854 25.66 -46.24 -45.43
C PRO A 854 25.94 -45.55 -46.77
N GLU A 855 27.04 -44.80 -46.85
CA GLU A 855 27.47 -44.08 -48.05
C GLU A 855 27.63 -44.99 -49.28
N LYS A 856 27.05 -44.54 -50.41
CA LYS A 856 27.39 -44.93 -51.79
C LYS A 856 27.15 -43.78 -52.76
#